data_AF-A0A918CF81-F1
#
_entry.id   AF-A0A918CF81-F1
#
_cell.length_a   1.000
_cell.length_b   1.000
_cell.length_c   1.000
_cell.angle_alpha   90.00
_cell.angle_beta   90.00
_cell.angle_gamma   90.00
#
_symmetry.space_group_name_H-M   'P 1'
#
loop_
_entity.id
_entity.type
_entity.pdbx_description
1 polymer ?
#
loop_
_entity_poly.entity_id
_entity_poly.type
_entity_poly.pdbx_seq_one_letter_code
_entity_poly.pdbx_strand_id
1 'polypeptide(L)'
;MKLPASSRQHLEAAAEQVRTALNTLIRTLRARPDEVPAPVETPLPFPPGTFSGLIRLATPYARHARGGVRGGVTPLCPPLFRLDLDAGQVHFWTPAGDVVGALALGNYQRHLLAHSEAHTAHLVEARSGELYLRFALDAAEESSEQEHSSSGRAGPLPDLDRVAELEREGQYQQLAALLAAFPAEQLSPREQARLALSEWFVQQSDDAELKLLRLQGQADADARVMLGLSVVLAHRNDQERRLQAARQGLANEPDSWTLPYLLCCAGRALVELGKPEEALEEVERALACTDPQDLLGRARCLYYLQGVHATLEQFDLQERHAREALRLFELLGVRGEQLSLLMDLAYRRFYSGDLEEAQRLIEQAVDETRADQRPSLPTALLLRAEFSLLQQALTEAERDLTEALHLETAWHQDRLSVVLQAYLLECRWRAGTLTLDQFEFGALNLRPLSRFDWSVVHFYRGLIWLLDGELEFAERSLREAAQGVALLDSFRVRAEALLLEVARRTGTLTERSHHRLLELLQRVGGDLALEIDRELLSPLYTLLAERQLGGNRLARLAPSAPAERVLDLKTLGEFTASIGNDTVQIRLAKGRELLVWLALHGAATRDELQTALWDGQQSSGLGSYFKQALRSIRDALSPYLPGRLDAVTLTNGRYALNEQLRVQLDVLRLTGPDEAAALQVAVNMNGSFLPGADTEWVAITDQRARVAARERLLEQAERATEPAEAARWFTRMTELDPADELAWQELLSALERAGDVQGRRRALTAGRLAFSEEFGVVPDFLE
;
A
#
# COMPACT_ATOMS: atom_id res chain seq x y z
N MET A 1 -8.71 -11.29 -27.79
CA MET A 1 -8.54 -12.49 -28.64
C MET A 1 -7.12 -13.00 -28.46
N LYS A 2 -6.92 -14.26 -28.06
CA LYS A 2 -5.59 -14.89 -27.95
C LYS A 2 -5.18 -15.45 -29.32
N LEU A 3 -3.95 -15.18 -29.77
CA LEU A 3 -3.39 -15.78 -30.98
C LEU A 3 -3.20 -17.30 -30.79
N PRO A 4 -3.39 -18.13 -31.83
CA PRO A 4 -3.15 -19.57 -31.75
C PRO A 4 -1.71 -19.89 -31.36
N ALA A 5 -1.50 -20.95 -30.57
CA ALA A 5 -0.19 -21.35 -30.07
C ALA A 5 0.85 -21.60 -31.19
N SER A 6 0.40 -22.05 -32.37
CA SER A 6 1.26 -22.28 -33.55
C SER A 6 1.85 -20.98 -34.12
N SER A 7 1.09 -19.88 -34.10
CA SER A 7 1.59 -18.57 -34.55
C SER A 7 2.63 -18.00 -33.60
N ARG A 8 2.51 -18.29 -32.29
CA ARG A 8 3.48 -17.87 -31.27
C ARG A 8 4.81 -18.61 -31.42
N GLN A 9 4.75 -19.90 -31.70
CA GLN A 9 5.95 -20.75 -31.87
C GLN A 9 6.75 -20.38 -33.13
N HIS A 10 6.07 -20.02 -34.23
CA HIS A 10 6.75 -19.52 -35.44
C HIS A 10 7.38 -18.14 -35.24
N LEU A 11 6.75 -17.25 -34.47
CA LEU A 11 7.32 -15.94 -34.15
C LEU A 11 8.55 -16.05 -33.23
N GLU A 12 8.53 -16.96 -32.26
CA GLU A 12 9.67 -17.23 -31.37
C GLU A 12 10.85 -17.84 -32.13
N ALA A 13 10.61 -18.78 -33.06
CA ALA A 13 11.65 -19.36 -33.91
C ALA A 13 12.29 -18.33 -34.88
N ALA A 14 11.48 -17.44 -35.46
CA ALA A 14 11.96 -16.37 -36.32
C ALA A 14 12.80 -15.33 -35.54
N ALA A 15 12.37 -14.99 -34.32
CA ALA A 15 13.13 -14.08 -33.45
C ALA A 15 14.52 -14.65 -33.08
N GLU A 16 14.62 -15.96 -32.85
CA GLU A 16 15.88 -16.63 -32.52
C GLU A 16 16.88 -16.62 -33.69
N GLN A 17 16.40 -16.84 -34.91
CA GLN A 17 17.23 -16.77 -36.13
C GLN A 17 17.77 -15.37 -36.37
N VAL A 18 16.93 -14.34 -36.21
CA VAL A 18 17.34 -12.93 -36.32
C VAL A 18 18.38 -12.57 -35.26
N ARG A 19 18.19 -13.03 -34.01
CA ARG A 19 19.15 -12.82 -32.91
C ARG A 19 20.52 -13.42 -33.20
N THR A 20 20.55 -14.63 -33.78
CA THR A 20 21.79 -15.33 -34.11
C THR A 20 22.56 -14.65 -35.24
N ALA A 21 21.85 -14.18 -36.28
CA ALA A 21 22.44 -13.42 -37.39
C ALA A 21 23.02 -12.08 -36.93
N LEU A 22 22.31 -11.33 -36.07
CA LEU A 22 22.77 -10.06 -35.50
C LEU A 22 24.01 -10.20 -34.64
N ASN A 23 24.05 -11.21 -33.76
CA ASN A 23 25.23 -11.47 -32.92
C ASN A 23 26.47 -11.82 -33.75
N THR A 24 26.26 -12.49 -34.89
CA THR A 24 27.32 -12.82 -35.84
C THR A 24 27.83 -11.56 -36.54
N LEU A 25 26.93 -10.70 -37.04
CA LEU A 25 27.29 -9.42 -37.69
C LEU A 25 28.03 -8.47 -36.74
N ILE A 26 27.55 -8.31 -35.50
CA ILE A 26 28.19 -7.46 -34.48
C ILE A 26 29.58 -8.00 -34.12
N ARG A 27 29.76 -9.31 -34.03
CA ARG A 27 31.09 -9.91 -33.83
C ARG A 27 32.03 -9.61 -34.99
N THR A 28 31.55 -9.71 -36.24
CA THR A 28 32.35 -9.42 -37.43
C THR A 28 32.77 -7.95 -37.49
N LEU A 29 31.84 -7.02 -37.27
CA LEU A 29 32.12 -5.58 -37.26
C LEU A 29 33.05 -5.14 -36.13
N ARG A 30 32.98 -5.78 -34.95
CA ARG A 30 33.94 -5.54 -33.86
C ARG A 30 35.34 -6.08 -34.16
N ALA A 31 35.43 -7.16 -34.92
CA ALA A 31 36.71 -7.75 -35.29
C ALA A 31 37.38 -6.99 -36.45
N ARG A 32 36.60 -6.35 -37.32
CA ARG A 32 37.07 -5.63 -38.52
C ARG A 32 36.18 -4.41 -38.80
N PRO A 33 36.44 -3.26 -38.13
CA PRO A 33 35.56 -2.09 -38.22
C PRO A 33 35.55 -1.40 -39.60
N ASP A 34 36.56 -1.65 -40.44
CA ASP A 34 36.71 -1.01 -41.75
C ASP A 34 36.22 -1.85 -42.94
N GLU A 35 35.77 -3.09 -42.70
CA GLU A 35 35.22 -3.96 -43.77
C GLU A 35 33.68 -3.83 -43.82
N VAL A 36 33.15 -3.41 -44.98
CA VAL A 36 31.70 -3.45 -45.25
C VAL A 36 31.28 -4.90 -45.48
N PRO A 37 30.42 -5.50 -44.63
CA PRO A 37 30.02 -6.89 -44.82
C PRO A 37 29.17 -7.03 -46.09
N ALA A 38 29.38 -8.14 -46.82
CA ALA A 38 28.56 -8.46 -47.99
C ALA A 38 27.07 -8.59 -47.59
N PRO A 39 26.13 -8.14 -48.44
CA PRO A 39 24.70 -8.22 -48.14
C PRO A 39 24.28 -9.67 -47.91
N VAL A 40 23.45 -9.90 -46.88
CA VAL A 40 22.87 -11.22 -46.61
C VAL A 40 21.93 -11.59 -47.76
N GLU A 41 22.33 -12.55 -48.60
CA GLU A 41 21.63 -12.90 -49.85
C GLU A 41 20.26 -13.58 -49.65
N THR A 42 19.81 -13.81 -48.42
CA THR A 42 18.52 -14.46 -48.14
C THR A 42 17.44 -13.43 -47.79
N PRO A 43 16.45 -13.19 -48.67
CA PRO A 43 15.36 -12.26 -48.37
C PRO A 43 14.49 -12.84 -47.24
N LEU A 44 14.33 -12.07 -46.16
CA LEU A 44 13.44 -12.41 -45.05
C LEU A 44 11.97 -12.35 -45.53
N PRO A 45 11.08 -13.25 -45.06
CA PRO A 45 9.74 -13.38 -45.61
C PRO A 45 8.80 -12.36 -44.95
N PHE A 46 8.80 -11.12 -45.41
CA PHE A 46 7.81 -10.12 -44.98
C PHE A 46 7.31 -9.28 -46.18
N PRO A 47 6.00 -9.00 -46.29
CA PRO A 47 5.45 -8.22 -47.39
C PRO A 47 5.78 -6.72 -47.24
N PRO A 48 5.93 -5.98 -48.36
CA PRO A 48 6.27 -4.55 -48.32
C PRO A 48 5.03 -3.71 -47.94
N GLY A 49 5.13 -2.94 -46.87
CA GLY A 49 4.08 -2.01 -46.46
C GLY A 49 4.50 -1.09 -45.32
N THR A 50 4.71 0.20 -45.66
CA THR A 50 5.01 1.36 -44.79
C THR A 50 6.31 1.30 -43.97
N PHE A 51 7.22 2.20 -44.33
CA PHE A 51 8.50 2.54 -43.69
C PHE A 51 8.47 2.60 -42.14
N SER A 52 7.35 3.05 -41.57
CA SER A 52 7.08 3.09 -40.12
C SER A 52 7.04 1.71 -39.45
N GLY A 53 6.51 0.68 -40.14
CA GLY A 53 6.41 -0.68 -39.62
C GLY A 53 7.76 -1.41 -39.54
N LEU A 54 8.64 -1.18 -40.53
CA LEU A 54 9.99 -1.76 -40.55
C LEU A 54 10.90 -1.17 -39.47
N ILE A 55 10.83 0.14 -39.22
CA ILE A 55 11.58 0.77 -38.13
C ILE A 55 11.06 0.29 -36.76
N ARG A 56 9.74 0.23 -36.54
CA ARG A 56 9.17 -0.27 -35.28
C ARG A 56 9.54 -1.73 -34.96
N LEU A 57 9.81 -2.54 -35.98
CA LEU A 57 10.30 -3.92 -35.82
C LEU A 57 11.82 -3.99 -35.56
N ALA A 58 12.59 -2.98 -35.97
CA ALA A 58 14.03 -2.88 -35.71
C ALA A 58 14.36 -2.21 -34.35
N THR A 59 13.48 -1.36 -33.83
CA THR A 59 13.65 -0.60 -32.56
C THR A 59 13.99 -1.47 -31.34
N PRO A 60 13.47 -2.70 -31.16
CA PRO A 60 13.83 -3.52 -30.00
C PRO A 60 15.30 -3.96 -29.97
N TYR A 61 15.99 -4.01 -31.12
CA TYR A 61 17.34 -4.59 -31.24
C TYR A 61 18.45 -3.55 -31.40
N ALA A 62 18.13 -2.27 -31.54
CA ALA A 62 19.09 -1.16 -31.40
C ALA A 62 19.48 -0.89 -29.93
N ARG A 63 18.85 -1.57 -28.95
CA ARG A 63 19.10 -1.42 -27.49
C ARG A 63 20.34 -2.14 -26.96
N HIS A 64 21.23 -2.62 -27.81
CA HIS A 64 22.49 -3.24 -27.38
C HIS A 64 23.73 -2.42 -27.73
N ALA A 65 23.73 -1.16 -27.29
CA ALA A 65 24.92 -0.47 -26.82
C ALA A 65 24.62 0.02 -25.40
N ARG A 66 25.52 -0.25 -24.45
CA ARG A 66 25.38 0.19 -23.05
C ARG A 66 25.21 1.72 -23.02
N GLY A 67 24.13 2.17 -22.39
CA GLY A 67 23.74 3.58 -22.30
C GLY A 67 22.25 3.70 -22.57
N GLY A 68 21.44 3.75 -21.51
CA GLY A 68 20.01 4.01 -21.65
C GLY A 68 19.80 5.43 -22.19
N VAL A 69 19.18 5.56 -23.36
CA VAL A 69 18.72 6.85 -23.89
C VAL A 69 17.19 6.87 -23.92
N ARG A 70 16.69 8.03 -23.48
CA ARG A 70 15.33 8.60 -23.41
C ARG A 70 14.33 8.10 -24.46
N GLY A 71 13.05 8.17 -24.12
CA GLY A 71 11.95 7.95 -25.04
C GLY A 71 12.10 8.74 -26.34
N GLY A 72 11.84 8.07 -27.46
CA GLY A 72 11.70 8.66 -28.79
C GLY A 72 12.98 9.00 -29.55
N VAL A 73 14.16 9.04 -28.93
CA VAL A 73 15.41 9.51 -29.56
C VAL A 73 16.40 8.36 -29.76
N THR A 74 16.53 7.86 -30.99
CA THR A 74 17.50 6.80 -31.35
C THR A 74 18.74 7.43 -31.99
N PRO A 75 19.94 7.35 -31.37
CA PRO A 75 21.16 7.79 -32.04
C PRO A 75 21.47 6.90 -33.25
N LEU A 76 21.80 7.51 -34.37
CA LEU A 76 22.25 6.86 -35.60
C LEU A 76 23.74 7.12 -35.77
N CYS A 77 24.51 6.03 -35.89
CA CYS A 77 25.93 6.15 -36.22
C CYS A 77 26.07 6.62 -37.68
N PRO A 78 27.08 7.45 -38.00
CA PRO A 78 27.30 7.98 -39.36
C PRO A 78 27.37 6.93 -40.50
N PRO A 79 27.82 5.68 -40.31
CA PRO A 79 27.78 4.68 -41.38
C PRO A 79 26.37 4.16 -41.73
N LEU A 80 25.38 4.42 -40.87
CA LEU A 80 24.03 3.85 -40.98
C LEU A 80 23.03 4.76 -41.71
N PHE A 81 23.44 5.97 -42.09
CA PHE A 81 22.62 6.85 -42.90
C PHE A 81 23.47 7.69 -43.86
N ARG A 82 22.86 8.12 -44.98
CA ARG A 82 23.46 9.06 -45.93
C ARG A 82 22.42 10.08 -46.36
N LEU A 83 22.79 11.36 -46.37
CA LEU A 83 21.96 12.44 -46.88
C LEU A 83 22.30 12.69 -48.35
N ASP A 84 21.28 12.71 -49.19
CA ASP A 84 21.36 13.18 -50.58
C ASP A 84 20.55 14.48 -50.69
N LEU A 85 21.25 15.61 -50.50
CA LEU A 85 20.62 16.92 -50.44
C LEU A 85 20.10 17.38 -51.82
N ASP A 86 20.73 16.91 -52.90
CA ASP A 86 20.35 17.22 -54.27
C ASP A 86 19.07 16.47 -54.67
N ALA A 87 18.95 15.20 -54.28
CA ALA A 87 17.74 14.41 -54.49
C ALA A 87 16.65 14.68 -53.43
N GLY A 88 16.99 15.36 -52.33
CA GLY A 88 16.08 15.57 -51.20
C GLY A 88 15.72 14.26 -50.51
N GLN A 89 16.69 13.36 -50.33
CA GLN A 89 16.48 12.01 -49.80
C GLN A 89 17.45 11.68 -48.66
N VAL A 90 17.01 10.81 -47.75
CA VAL A 90 17.87 10.19 -46.74
C VAL A 90 17.83 8.67 -46.92
N HIS A 91 19.01 8.08 -46.98
CA HIS A 91 19.23 6.64 -47.04
C HIS A 91 19.49 6.13 -45.64
N PHE A 92 18.87 5.01 -45.27
CA PHE A 92 19.13 4.29 -44.03
C PHE A 92 19.51 2.86 -44.35
N TRP A 93 20.67 2.43 -43.90
CA TRP A 93 21.06 1.02 -44.01
C TRP A 93 20.46 0.24 -42.85
N THR A 94 19.47 -0.60 -43.18
CA THR A 94 18.83 -1.50 -42.22
C THR A 94 19.19 -2.95 -42.55
N PRO A 95 18.95 -3.90 -41.62
CA PRO A 95 19.10 -5.32 -41.91
C PRO A 95 18.21 -5.82 -43.06
N ALA A 96 17.16 -5.07 -43.44
CA ALA A 96 16.27 -5.38 -44.55
C ALA A 96 16.72 -4.75 -45.89
N GLY A 97 17.84 -4.02 -45.91
CA GLY A 97 18.36 -3.29 -47.07
C GLY A 97 18.40 -1.78 -46.85
N ASP A 98 18.76 -1.06 -47.92
CA ASP A 98 18.73 0.40 -47.96
C ASP A 98 17.27 0.89 -48.02
N VAL A 99 16.92 1.79 -47.11
CA VAL A 99 15.57 2.35 -46.99
C VAL A 99 15.65 3.85 -47.24
N VAL A 100 15.01 4.29 -48.31
CA VAL A 100 15.06 5.69 -48.77
C VAL A 100 13.82 6.44 -48.30
N GLY A 101 14.03 7.53 -47.56
CA GLY A 101 13.00 8.45 -47.11
C GLY A 101 13.13 9.82 -47.78
N ALA A 102 12.02 10.52 -48.02
CA ALA A 102 12.05 11.89 -48.51
C ALA A 102 12.42 12.86 -47.37
N LEU A 103 13.35 13.78 -47.64
CA LEU A 103 13.75 14.86 -46.74
C LEU A 103 12.91 16.11 -47.00
N ALA A 104 12.07 16.47 -46.04
CA ALA A 104 11.36 17.76 -46.05
C ALA A 104 12.23 18.84 -45.40
N LEU A 105 13.14 19.45 -46.16
CA LEU A 105 14.04 20.50 -45.67
C LEU A 105 13.64 21.89 -46.19
N GLY A 106 13.53 22.85 -45.28
CA GLY A 106 13.45 24.27 -45.62
C GLY A 106 14.76 24.79 -46.22
N ASN A 107 14.71 25.93 -46.93
CA ASN A 107 15.88 26.50 -47.62
C ASN A 107 17.07 26.76 -46.68
N TYR A 108 16.81 27.19 -45.44
CA TYR A 108 17.84 27.41 -44.43
C TYR A 108 18.52 26.11 -43.97
N GLN A 109 17.76 25.04 -43.77
CA GLN A 109 18.31 23.74 -43.35
C GLN A 109 19.14 23.09 -44.47
N ARG A 110 18.70 23.25 -45.73
CA ARG A 110 19.50 22.85 -46.91
C ARG A 110 20.82 23.61 -46.98
N HIS A 111 20.79 24.91 -46.71
CA HIS A 111 22.01 25.72 -46.66
C HIS A 111 22.97 25.24 -45.56
N LEU A 112 22.50 25.02 -44.33
CA LEU A 112 23.33 24.54 -43.22
C LEU A 112 23.96 23.17 -43.51
N LEU A 113 23.17 22.22 -44.01
CA LEU A 113 23.64 20.86 -44.32
C LEU A 113 24.58 20.81 -45.55
N ALA A 114 24.49 21.79 -46.46
CA ALA A 114 25.40 21.90 -47.59
C ALA A 114 26.78 22.46 -47.22
N HIS A 115 26.91 23.12 -46.05
CA HIS A 115 28.13 23.80 -45.61
C HIS A 115 28.70 23.26 -44.30
N SER A 116 28.11 22.21 -43.72
CA SER A 116 28.54 21.60 -42.45
C SER A 116 28.53 20.08 -42.57
N GLU A 117 29.53 19.40 -42.00
CA GLU A 117 29.48 17.94 -41.87
C GLU A 117 28.57 17.54 -40.70
N ALA A 118 27.71 16.54 -40.92
CA ALA A 118 26.85 15.99 -39.89
C ALA A 118 27.46 14.70 -39.33
N HIS A 119 28.02 14.75 -38.12
CA HIS A 119 28.70 13.60 -37.53
C HIS A 119 27.78 12.64 -36.79
N THR A 120 26.66 13.14 -36.25
CA THR A 120 25.68 12.32 -35.54
C THR A 120 24.27 12.77 -35.87
N ALA A 121 23.39 11.82 -36.16
CA ALA A 121 21.97 12.06 -36.32
C ALA A 121 21.20 11.34 -35.22
N HIS A 122 20.14 11.96 -34.73
CA HIS A 122 19.20 11.34 -33.80
C HIS A 122 17.83 11.24 -34.48
N LEU A 123 17.29 10.03 -34.56
CA LEU A 123 15.93 9.79 -35.03
C LEU A 123 14.96 10.05 -33.87
N VAL A 124 14.03 11.00 -34.06
CA VAL A 124 13.06 11.45 -33.06
C VAL A 124 11.64 11.18 -33.56
N GLU A 125 10.85 10.37 -32.85
CA GLU A 125 9.40 10.24 -33.13
C GLU A 125 8.64 11.36 -32.42
N ALA A 126 7.97 12.23 -33.17
CA ALA A 126 7.08 13.24 -32.61
C ALA A 126 5.77 12.61 -32.12
N ARG A 127 5.01 13.35 -31.30
CA ARG A 127 3.69 12.91 -30.82
C ARG A 127 2.68 12.66 -31.94
N SER A 128 2.90 13.22 -33.13
CA SER A 128 2.12 12.98 -34.35
C SER A 128 2.40 11.62 -35.01
N GLY A 129 3.45 10.90 -34.58
CA GLY A 129 3.95 9.68 -35.23
C GLY A 129 4.90 9.95 -36.41
N GLU A 130 5.21 11.22 -36.69
CA GLU A 130 6.21 11.61 -37.68
C GLU A 130 7.62 11.44 -37.12
N LEU A 131 8.54 11.00 -37.98
CA LEU A 131 9.94 10.83 -37.63
C LEU A 131 10.75 12.04 -38.09
N TYR A 132 11.55 12.59 -37.20
CA TYR A 132 12.45 13.71 -37.43
C TYR A 132 13.90 13.24 -37.25
N LEU A 133 14.81 13.76 -38.07
CA LEU A 133 16.24 13.61 -37.85
C LEU A 133 16.79 14.90 -37.27
N ARG A 134 17.40 14.81 -36.09
CA ARG A 134 18.14 15.90 -35.48
C ARG A 134 19.62 15.67 -35.71
N PHE A 135 20.25 16.54 -36.49
CA PHE A 135 21.68 16.50 -36.74
C PHE A 135 22.41 17.36 -35.71
N ALA A 136 23.53 16.86 -35.18
CA ALA A 136 24.58 17.72 -34.65
C ALA A 136 25.47 18.09 -35.82
N LEU A 137 25.43 19.36 -36.20
CA LEU A 137 26.35 19.93 -37.17
C LEU A 137 27.53 20.46 -36.38
N ASP A 138 28.74 20.29 -36.92
CA ASP A 138 29.85 21.10 -36.43
C ASP A 138 29.42 22.57 -36.56
N ALA A 139 29.64 23.33 -35.49
CA ALA A 139 29.50 24.77 -35.59
C ALA A 139 30.41 25.18 -36.73
N ALA A 140 29.83 25.62 -37.85
CA ALA A 140 30.60 26.34 -38.84
C ALA A 140 31.33 27.41 -38.04
N GLU A 141 32.66 27.30 -37.95
CA GLU A 141 33.49 28.41 -37.50
C GLU A 141 33.19 29.52 -38.50
N GLU A 142 32.16 30.32 -38.21
CA GLU A 142 31.97 31.60 -38.81
C GLU A 142 33.29 32.30 -38.53
N SER A 143 34.05 32.45 -39.62
CA SER A 143 35.23 33.27 -39.75
C SER A 143 34.84 34.68 -39.33
N SER A 144 34.81 34.88 -38.01
CA SER A 144 34.80 36.15 -37.33
C SER A 144 36.21 36.73 -37.49
N GLU A 145 36.49 37.16 -38.71
CA GLU A 145 37.42 38.26 -38.96
C GLU A 145 36.81 39.55 -38.39
N GLN A 146 36.67 39.60 -37.07
CA GLN A 146 36.47 40.82 -36.29
C GLN A 146 37.46 40.80 -35.13
N GLU A 147 38.66 41.29 -35.46
CA GLU A 147 39.64 41.93 -34.57
C GLU A 147 39.32 41.86 -33.07
N HIS A 148 39.59 40.70 -32.45
CA HIS A 148 40.00 40.66 -31.05
C HIS A 148 41.50 40.40 -31.02
N SER A 149 42.26 41.47 -31.23
CA SER A 149 43.66 41.54 -30.80
C SER A 149 43.71 41.53 -29.27
N SER A 150 43.41 40.38 -28.66
CA SER A 150 43.83 40.09 -27.29
C SER A 150 45.03 39.15 -27.40
N SER A 151 46.19 39.76 -27.61
CA SER A 151 47.47 39.09 -27.43
C SER A 151 47.46 38.42 -26.05
N GLY A 152 47.56 37.08 -26.04
CA GLY A 152 47.55 36.24 -24.86
C GLY A 152 48.59 36.65 -23.83
N ARG A 153 48.18 37.48 -22.88
CA ARG A 153 48.78 37.48 -21.55
C ARG A 153 48.06 36.39 -20.79
N ALA A 154 48.76 35.28 -20.53
CA ALA A 154 48.38 34.35 -19.50
C ALA A 154 48.05 35.17 -18.24
N GLY A 155 46.76 35.18 -17.87
CA GLY A 155 46.35 35.72 -16.59
C GLY A 155 47.10 34.95 -15.48
N PRO A 156 47.28 35.55 -14.29
CA PRO A 156 47.82 34.81 -13.16
C PRO A 156 46.99 33.53 -12.97
N LEU A 157 47.68 32.42 -12.67
CA LEU A 157 47.05 31.14 -12.30
C LEU A 157 45.97 31.36 -11.22
N PRO A 158 44.94 30.49 -11.16
CA PRO A 158 43.90 30.62 -10.15
C PRO A 158 44.52 30.65 -8.74
N ASP A 159 43.97 31.51 -7.89
CA ASP A 159 44.37 31.58 -6.49
C ASP A 159 44.04 30.24 -5.80
N LEU A 160 45.08 29.42 -5.60
CA LEU A 160 44.94 28.05 -5.08
C LEU A 160 44.36 28.02 -3.66
N ASP A 161 44.61 29.05 -2.86
CA ASP A 161 44.06 29.16 -1.50
C ASP A 161 42.56 29.41 -1.58
N ARG A 162 42.13 30.31 -2.48
CA ARG A 162 40.70 30.54 -2.73
C ARG A 162 40.00 29.32 -3.32
N VAL A 163 40.64 28.59 -4.23
CA VAL A 163 40.11 27.32 -4.78
C VAL A 163 39.89 26.29 -3.66
N ALA A 164 40.86 26.13 -2.76
CA ALA A 164 40.75 25.19 -1.64
C ALA A 164 39.70 25.64 -0.61
N GLU A 165 39.58 26.94 -0.36
CA GLU A 165 38.55 27.52 0.52
C GLU A 165 37.15 27.28 -0.04
N LEU A 166 36.90 27.60 -1.32
CA LEU A 166 35.62 27.35 -1.98
C LEU A 166 35.22 25.85 -1.98
N GLU A 167 36.19 24.95 -2.15
CA GLU A 167 35.98 23.50 -2.07
C GLU A 167 35.55 23.07 -0.65
N ARG A 168 36.18 23.61 0.40
CA ARG A 168 35.83 23.33 1.81
C ARG A 168 34.49 23.93 2.21
N GLU A 169 34.15 25.11 1.70
CA GLU A 169 32.86 25.77 1.93
C GLU A 169 31.71 25.13 1.13
N GLY A 170 32.00 24.19 0.22
CA GLY A 170 31.00 23.57 -0.63
C GLY A 170 30.41 24.52 -1.68
N GLN A 171 31.10 25.62 -2.01
CA GLN A 171 30.67 26.62 -2.99
C GLN A 171 30.98 26.17 -4.43
N TYR A 172 30.47 24.99 -4.82
CA TYR A 172 30.81 24.33 -6.08
C TYR A 172 30.48 25.16 -7.33
N GLN A 173 29.44 26.00 -7.28
CA GLN A 173 29.12 26.90 -8.40
C GLN A 173 30.19 27.98 -8.63
N GLN A 174 30.67 28.60 -7.56
CA GLN A 174 31.74 29.60 -7.66
C GLN A 174 33.07 28.92 -8.03
N LEU A 175 33.32 27.74 -7.48
CA LEU A 175 34.50 26.94 -7.80
C LEU A 175 34.55 26.51 -9.27
N ALA A 176 33.43 26.00 -9.81
CA ALA A 176 33.32 25.64 -11.22
C ALA A 176 33.53 26.87 -12.12
N ALA A 177 32.88 27.99 -11.81
CA ALA A 177 33.04 29.23 -12.58
C ALA A 177 34.48 29.77 -12.55
N LEU A 178 35.15 29.70 -11.40
CA LEU A 178 36.54 30.13 -11.24
C LEU A 178 37.50 29.27 -12.06
N LEU A 179 37.36 27.94 -12.01
CA LEU A 179 38.25 27.01 -12.71
C LEU A 179 37.95 26.95 -14.22
N ALA A 180 36.70 27.08 -14.64
CA ALA A 180 36.30 27.08 -16.05
C ALA A 180 36.80 28.30 -16.84
N ALA A 181 37.26 29.36 -16.16
CA ALA A 181 37.86 30.53 -16.78
C ALA A 181 39.26 30.25 -17.38
N PHE A 182 39.85 29.09 -17.10
CA PHE A 182 41.17 28.68 -17.56
C PHE A 182 41.09 27.51 -18.56
N PRO A 183 41.93 27.51 -19.62
CA PRO A 183 42.08 26.35 -20.51
C PRO A 183 42.49 25.09 -19.73
N ALA A 184 42.00 23.93 -20.14
CA ALA A 184 42.26 22.66 -19.45
C ALA A 184 43.76 22.34 -19.34
N GLU A 185 44.56 22.75 -20.34
CA GLU A 185 46.01 22.55 -20.37
C GLU A 185 46.77 23.39 -19.33
N GLN A 186 46.13 24.45 -18.81
CA GLN A 186 46.69 25.30 -17.76
C GLN A 186 46.31 24.82 -16.36
N LEU A 187 45.30 23.97 -16.24
CA LEU A 187 44.87 23.38 -14.98
C LEU A 187 45.68 22.11 -14.68
N SER A 188 46.18 22.00 -13.46
CA SER A 188 46.77 20.76 -12.96
C SER A 188 45.73 19.62 -12.96
N PRO A 189 46.16 18.33 -12.97
CA PRO A 189 45.22 17.20 -12.87
C PRO A 189 44.26 17.30 -11.67
N ARG A 190 44.75 17.83 -10.53
CA ARG A 190 43.96 18.09 -9.34
C ARG A 190 42.89 19.16 -9.55
N GLU A 191 43.20 20.25 -10.25
CA GLU A 191 42.24 21.30 -10.57
C GLU A 191 41.23 20.85 -11.63
N GLN A 192 41.65 20.06 -12.61
CA GLN A 192 40.73 19.42 -13.57
C GLN A 192 39.77 18.47 -12.85
N ALA A 193 40.24 17.69 -11.87
CA ALA A 193 39.40 16.83 -11.05
C ALA A 193 38.41 17.64 -10.18
N ARG A 194 38.84 18.77 -9.60
CA ARG A 194 37.98 19.70 -8.85
C ARG A 194 36.91 20.32 -9.73
N LEU A 195 37.27 20.76 -10.93
CA LEU A 195 36.33 21.30 -11.90
C LEU A 195 35.28 20.25 -12.25
N ALA A 196 35.70 19.04 -12.62
CA ALA A 196 34.78 17.97 -12.98
C ALA A 196 33.83 17.59 -11.82
N LEU A 197 34.35 17.51 -10.58
CA LEU A 197 33.52 17.25 -9.40
C LEU A 197 32.54 18.40 -9.11
N SER A 198 32.98 19.64 -9.28
CA SER A 198 32.13 20.83 -9.06
C SER A 198 31.02 20.93 -10.10
N GLU A 199 31.34 20.66 -11.37
CA GLU A 199 30.39 20.57 -12.49
C GLU A 199 29.32 19.51 -12.21
N TRP A 200 29.72 18.35 -11.66
CA TRP A 200 28.77 17.34 -11.22
C TRP A 200 27.79 17.88 -10.17
N PHE A 201 28.29 18.55 -9.13
CA PHE A 201 27.45 19.11 -8.06
C PHE A 201 26.53 20.24 -8.53
N VAL A 202 26.87 20.94 -9.62
CA VAL A 202 25.99 21.95 -10.25
C VAL A 202 25.11 21.39 -11.39
N GLN A 203 24.93 20.07 -11.43
CA GLN A 203 24.06 19.35 -12.39
C GLN A 203 24.50 19.40 -13.85
N GLN A 204 25.80 19.59 -14.13
CA GLN A 204 26.39 19.39 -15.46
C GLN A 204 26.92 17.96 -15.60
N SER A 205 26.03 16.99 -15.39
CA SER A 205 26.37 15.59 -15.09
C SER A 205 27.13 14.87 -16.20
N ASP A 206 26.72 15.04 -17.46
CA ASP A 206 27.28 14.32 -18.61
C ASP A 206 28.73 14.77 -18.90
N ASP A 207 28.96 16.09 -18.90
CA ASP A 207 30.29 16.66 -19.15
C ASP A 207 31.26 16.35 -18.00
N ALA A 208 30.78 16.47 -16.75
CA ALA A 208 31.53 16.11 -15.57
C ALA A 208 31.96 14.63 -15.61
N GLU A 209 31.05 13.71 -15.93
CA GLU A 209 31.37 12.29 -16.04
C GLU A 209 32.40 12.02 -17.14
N LEU A 210 32.22 12.59 -18.33
CA LEU A 210 33.18 12.42 -19.43
C LEU A 210 34.57 12.93 -19.05
N LYS A 211 34.66 14.06 -18.35
CA LYS A 211 35.92 14.59 -17.82
C LYS A 211 36.55 13.63 -16.80
N LEU A 212 35.77 13.14 -15.84
CA LEU A 212 36.26 12.17 -14.85
C LEU A 212 36.78 10.88 -15.51
N LEU A 213 36.10 10.35 -16.52
CA LEU A 213 36.53 9.16 -17.26
C LEU A 213 37.82 9.39 -18.05
N ARG A 214 38.00 10.58 -18.65
CA ARG A 214 39.24 10.96 -19.34
C ARG A 214 40.41 11.07 -18.35
N LEU A 215 40.18 11.74 -17.22
CA LEU A 215 41.18 11.91 -16.16
C LEU A 215 41.58 10.57 -15.52
N GLN A 216 40.64 9.61 -15.39
CA GLN A 216 40.94 8.28 -14.87
C GLN A 216 41.99 7.53 -15.69
N GLY A 217 42.07 7.78 -17.00
CA GLY A 217 43.04 7.16 -17.90
C GLY A 217 44.48 7.69 -17.78
N GLN A 218 44.70 8.76 -17.01
CA GLN A 218 46.01 9.35 -16.80
C GLN A 218 46.81 8.54 -15.75
N ALA A 219 48.13 8.46 -15.92
CA ALA A 219 49.00 7.66 -15.04
C ALA A 219 49.06 8.19 -13.59
N ASP A 220 48.77 9.48 -13.41
CA ASP A 220 48.83 10.26 -12.19
C ASP A 220 47.44 10.79 -11.76
N ALA A 221 46.39 10.02 -12.04
CA ALA A 221 45.02 10.42 -11.71
C ALA A 221 44.84 10.73 -10.20
N ASP A 222 44.47 11.99 -9.91
CA ASP A 222 44.20 12.48 -8.56
C ASP A 222 43.10 11.66 -7.88
N ALA A 223 43.21 11.44 -6.57
CA ALA A 223 42.21 10.68 -5.80
C ALA A 223 40.78 11.26 -5.91
N ARG A 224 40.63 12.57 -6.18
CA ARG A 224 39.34 13.23 -6.45
C ARG A 224 38.65 12.71 -7.71
N VAL A 225 39.41 12.27 -8.71
CA VAL A 225 38.83 11.64 -9.91
C VAL A 225 38.06 10.40 -9.51
N MET A 226 38.66 9.57 -8.65
CA MET A 226 38.04 8.36 -8.14
C MET A 226 36.86 8.64 -7.20
N LEU A 227 36.95 9.72 -6.41
CA LEU A 227 35.82 10.21 -5.61
C LEU A 227 34.63 10.59 -6.52
N GLY A 228 34.89 11.41 -7.56
CA GLY A 228 33.87 11.81 -8.52
C GLY A 228 33.23 10.61 -9.22
N LEU A 229 34.04 9.66 -9.71
CA LEU A 229 33.53 8.43 -10.31
C LEU A 229 32.70 7.60 -9.32
N SER A 230 33.11 7.51 -8.05
CA SER A 230 32.32 6.83 -7.02
C SER A 230 30.94 7.47 -6.85
N VAL A 231 30.86 8.81 -6.86
CA VAL A 231 29.58 9.53 -6.81
C VAL A 231 28.75 9.26 -8.07
N VAL A 232 29.32 9.34 -9.26
CA VAL A 232 28.62 9.03 -10.53
C VAL A 232 28.07 7.60 -10.52
N LEU A 233 28.86 6.63 -10.09
CA LEU A 233 28.47 5.22 -10.04
C LEU A 233 27.37 4.95 -9.02
N ALA A 234 27.28 5.76 -7.94
CA ALA A 234 26.15 5.73 -7.02
C ALA A 234 24.83 6.06 -7.74
N HIS A 235 24.83 7.08 -8.61
CA HIS A 235 23.65 7.43 -9.41
C HIS A 235 23.27 6.35 -10.44
N ARG A 236 24.23 5.52 -10.85
CA ARG A 236 24.00 4.37 -11.75
C ARG A 236 23.63 3.08 -11.01
N ASN A 237 23.53 3.12 -9.68
CA ASN A 237 23.23 1.96 -8.86
C ASN A 237 24.22 0.79 -9.08
N ASP A 238 25.50 1.09 -9.38
CA ASP A 238 26.58 0.11 -9.59
C ASP A 238 27.48 0.09 -8.35
N GLN A 239 27.01 -0.59 -7.29
CA GLN A 239 27.63 -0.53 -5.95
C GLN A 239 29.04 -1.14 -5.93
N GLU A 240 29.26 -2.20 -6.71
CA GLU A 240 30.56 -2.88 -6.80
C GLU A 240 31.61 -1.95 -7.42
N ARG A 241 31.30 -1.32 -8.55
CA ARG A 241 32.23 -0.37 -9.17
C ARG A 241 32.39 0.89 -8.34
N ARG A 242 31.33 1.34 -7.67
CA ARG A 242 31.41 2.45 -6.72
C ARG A 242 32.43 2.18 -5.62
N LEU A 243 32.38 0.98 -5.01
CA LEU A 243 33.34 0.55 -3.99
C LEU A 243 34.75 0.41 -4.57
N GLN A 244 34.89 -0.14 -5.77
CA GLN A 244 36.18 -0.26 -6.45
C GLN A 244 36.81 1.12 -6.71
N ALA A 245 36.04 2.08 -7.23
CA ALA A 245 36.49 3.44 -7.45
C ALA A 245 36.93 4.08 -6.12
N ALA A 246 36.12 3.99 -5.07
CA ALA A 246 36.49 4.52 -3.76
C ALA A 246 37.81 3.93 -3.23
N ARG A 247 37.99 2.60 -3.32
CA ARG A 247 39.23 1.92 -2.91
C ARG A 247 40.44 2.30 -3.76
N GLN A 248 40.26 2.49 -5.06
CA GLN A 248 41.32 2.98 -5.93
C GLN A 248 41.72 4.41 -5.54
N GLY A 249 40.75 5.28 -5.23
CA GLY A 249 41.03 6.61 -4.71
C GLY A 249 41.82 6.59 -3.39
N LEU A 250 41.48 5.67 -2.47
CA LEU A 250 42.20 5.49 -1.21
C LEU A 250 43.65 5.03 -1.41
N ALA A 251 43.93 4.28 -2.48
CA ALA A 251 45.27 3.85 -2.84
C ALA A 251 46.11 4.97 -3.50
N ASN A 252 45.48 6.02 -4.04
CA ASN A 252 46.12 7.13 -4.73
C ASN A 252 46.51 8.28 -3.77
N GLU A 253 46.97 7.95 -2.56
CA GLU A 253 47.46 8.92 -1.55
C GLU A 253 46.57 10.18 -1.40
N PRO A 254 45.27 10.03 -1.06
CA PRO A 254 44.36 11.16 -0.97
C PRO A 254 44.81 12.17 0.10
N ASP A 255 44.58 13.46 -0.18
CA ASP A 255 44.81 14.51 0.82
C ASP A 255 43.80 14.44 1.98
N SER A 256 44.06 15.23 3.03
CA SER A 256 43.23 15.26 4.25
C SER A 256 41.77 15.63 4.00
N TRP A 257 41.47 16.33 2.90
CA TRP A 257 40.10 16.67 2.52
C TRP A 257 39.43 15.52 1.76
N THR A 258 40.12 14.85 0.86
CA THR A 258 39.54 13.81 -0.01
C THR A 258 39.38 12.48 0.72
N LEU A 259 40.28 12.18 1.67
CA LEU A 259 40.32 10.90 2.39
C LEU A 259 38.99 10.59 3.10
N PRO A 260 38.41 11.45 3.97
CA PRO A 260 37.14 11.15 4.64
C PRO A 260 35.99 10.88 3.67
N TYR A 261 35.97 11.54 2.51
CA TYR A 261 34.91 11.41 1.52
C TYR A 261 34.96 10.09 0.77
N LEU A 262 36.17 9.64 0.41
CA LEU A 262 36.37 8.33 -0.18
C LEU A 262 35.98 7.21 0.79
N LEU A 263 36.33 7.36 2.07
CA LEU A 263 35.92 6.44 3.14
C LEU A 263 34.40 6.40 3.30
N CYS A 264 33.73 7.56 3.32
CA CYS A 264 32.26 7.64 3.33
C CYS A 264 31.63 6.99 2.10
N CYS A 265 32.20 7.21 0.91
CA CYS A 265 31.72 6.60 -0.33
C CYS A 265 31.90 5.07 -0.33
N ALA A 266 33.03 4.58 0.19
CA ALA A 266 33.26 3.14 0.40
C ALA A 266 32.25 2.58 1.40
N GLY A 267 32.06 3.23 2.55
CA GLY A 267 31.10 2.83 3.57
C GLY A 267 29.67 2.74 3.04
N ARG A 268 29.22 3.75 2.28
CA ARG A 268 27.88 3.70 1.67
C ARG A 268 27.75 2.56 0.65
N ALA A 269 28.77 2.32 -0.17
CA ALA A 269 28.76 1.20 -1.11
C ALA A 269 28.72 -0.16 -0.37
N LEU A 270 29.44 -0.28 0.75
CA LEU A 270 29.43 -1.48 1.60
C LEU A 270 28.05 -1.73 2.21
N VAL A 271 27.36 -0.69 2.69
CA VAL A 271 25.95 -0.80 3.15
C VAL A 271 25.06 -1.35 2.03
N GLU A 272 25.15 -0.76 0.83
CA GLU A 272 24.31 -1.18 -0.31
C GLU A 272 24.66 -2.59 -0.82
N LEU A 273 25.88 -3.08 -0.54
CA LEU A 273 26.33 -4.45 -0.79
C LEU A 273 25.99 -5.44 0.34
N GLY A 274 25.31 -4.99 1.41
CA GLY A 274 24.94 -5.84 2.55
C GLY A 274 26.10 -6.14 3.50
N LYS A 275 27.07 -5.22 3.63
CA LYS A 275 28.25 -5.33 4.51
C LYS A 275 28.32 -4.15 5.49
N PRO A 276 27.30 -3.95 6.35
CA PRO A 276 27.21 -2.76 7.19
C PRO A 276 28.28 -2.68 8.29
N GLU A 277 28.85 -3.80 8.73
CA GLU A 277 29.94 -3.83 9.72
C GLU A 277 31.24 -3.29 9.14
N GLU A 278 31.62 -3.74 7.94
CA GLU A 278 32.76 -3.17 7.20
C GLU A 278 32.53 -1.67 6.92
N ALA A 279 31.27 -1.30 6.62
CA ALA A 279 30.91 0.11 6.41
C ALA A 279 31.11 0.96 7.66
N LEU A 280 30.78 0.43 8.83
CA LEU A 280 30.93 1.13 10.11
C LEU A 280 32.40 1.48 10.36
N GLU A 281 33.30 0.50 10.20
CA GLU A 281 34.75 0.72 10.36
C GLU A 281 35.28 1.81 9.43
N GLU A 282 34.86 1.80 8.16
CA GLU A 282 35.28 2.79 7.16
C GLU A 282 34.79 4.21 7.50
N VAL A 283 33.53 4.35 7.91
CA VAL A 283 32.94 5.67 8.20
C VAL A 283 33.41 6.21 9.57
N GLU A 284 33.63 5.36 10.57
CA GLU A 284 34.27 5.76 11.83
C GLU A 284 35.71 6.24 11.59
N ARG A 285 36.45 5.56 10.71
CA ARG A 285 37.77 6.02 10.27
C ARG A 285 37.69 7.37 9.57
N ALA A 286 36.68 7.59 8.74
CA ALA A 286 36.44 8.89 8.08
C ALA A 286 36.24 10.01 9.10
N LEU A 287 35.39 9.77 10.10
CA LEU A 287 35.13 10.74 11.16
C LEU A 287 36.39 11.01 12.01
N ALA A 288 37.19 9.98 12.29
CA ALA A 288 38.41 10.10 13.09
C ALA A 288 39.54 10.86 12.38
N CYS A 289 39.62 10.79 11.05
CA CYS A 289 40.64 11.51 10.26
C CYS A 289 40.19 12.89 9.77
N THR A 290 38.92 13.26 9.98
CA THR A 290 38.40 14.59 9.64
C THR A 290 38.89 15.63 10.65
N ASP A 291 39.41 16.77 10.16
CA ASP A 291 39.82 17.90 11.02
C ASP A 291 38.61 18.40 11.85
N PRO A 292 38.73 18.56 13.18
CA PRO A 292 37.66 19.12 14.00
C PRO A 292 37.16 20.50 13.55
N GLN A 293 37.96 21.28 12.82
CA GLN A 293 37.57 22.56 12.24
C GLN A 293 36.82 22.44 10.90
N ASP A 294 36.91 21.29 10.22
CA ASP A 294 36.14 21.00 9.02
C ASP A 294 34.71 20.55 9.39
N LEU A 295 33.87 21.53 9.68
CA LEU A 295 32.48 21.30 10.07
C LEU A 295 31.67 20.59 8.98
N LEU A 296 31.95 20.86 7.70
CA LEU A 296 31.24 20.23 6.58
C LEU A 296 31.63 18.77 6.42
N GLY A 297 32.93 18.47 6.43
CA GLY A 297 33.45 17.10 6.40
C GLY A 297 32.90 16.28 7.58
N ARG A 298 32.87 16.88 8.78
CA ARG A 298 32.30 16.25 9.97
C ARG A 298 30.81 15.97 9.83
N ALA A 299 30.03 16.94 9.36
CA ALA A 299 28.59 16.78 9.14
C ALA A 299 28.30 15.64 8.15
N ARG A 300 29.07 15.56 7.06
CA ARG A 300 28.96 14.47 6.08
C ARG A 300 29.32 13.11 6.67
N CYS A 301 30.41 13.00 7.42
CA CYS A 301 30.76 11.74 8.09
C CYS A 301 29.63 11.28 9.02
N LEU A 302 29.05 12.18 9.82
CA LEU A 302 27.91 11.88 10.69
C LEU A 302 26.65 11.49 9.90
N TYR A 303 26.39 12.11 8.75
CA TYR A 303 25.31 11.75 7.84
C TYR A 303 25.45 10.35 7.26
N TYR A 304 26.66 9.92 6.90
CA TYR A 304 26.88 8.54 6.46
C TYR A 304 26.80 7.56 7.63
N LEU A 305 27.35 7.94 8.79
CA LEU A 305 27.38 7.10 9.99
C LEU A 305 25.97 6.80 10.49
N GLN A 306 25.06 7.77 10.50
CA GLN A 306 23.66 7.50 10.86
C GLN A 306 23.01 6.48 9.90
N GLY A 307 23.29 6.57 8.60
CA GLY A 307 22.76 5.60 7.63
C GLY A 307 23.31 4.18 7.83
N VAL A 308 24.56 4.05 8.28
CA VAL A 308 25.15 2.76 8.67
C VAL A 308 24.45 2.23 9.93
N HIS A 309 24.29 3.05 10.97
CA HIS A 309 23.59 2.65 12.19
C HIS A 309 22.12 2.27 11.93
N ALA A 310 21.43 2.95 11.01
CA ALA A 310 20.09 2.58 10.59
C ALA A 310 20.07 1.15 10.01
N THR A 311 21.04 0.80 9.17
CA THR A 311 21.17 -0.54 8.58
C THR A 311 21.50 -1.61 9.63
N LEU A 312 22.28 -1.25 10.64
CA LEU A 312 22.60 -2.11 11.79
C LEU A 312 21.50 -2.14 12.86
N GLU A 313 20.39 -1.41 12.65
CA GLU A 313 19.28 -1.27 13.60
C GLU A 313 19.70 -0.68 14.96
N GLN A 314 20.75 0.14 14.97
CA GLN A 314 21.28 0.86 16.14
C GLN A 314 20.65 2.25 16.22
N PHE A 315 19.33 2.28 16.41
CA PHE A 315 18.52 3.49 16.24
C PHE A 315 18.85 4.64 17.20
N ASP A 316 19.28 4.35 18.42
CA ASP A 316 19.73 5.39 19.37
C ASP A 316 20.95 6.15 18.85
N LEU A 317 21.91 5.43 18.25
CA LEU A 317 23.10 6.02 17.64
C LEU A 317 22.77 6.72 16.33
N GLN A 318 21.90 6.12 15.49
CA GLN A 318 21.39 6.78 14.29
C GLN A 318 20.84 8.16 14.62
N GLU A 319 19.91 8.24 15.58
CA GLU A 319 19.25 9.49 15.94
C GLU A 319 20.25 10.55 16.42
N ARG A 320 21.16 10.15 17.32
CA ARG A 320 22.19 11.05 17.86
C ARG A 320 23.06 11.65 16.74
N HIS A 321 23.52 10.81 15.82
CA HIS A 321 24.36 11.25 14.70
C HIS A 321 23.58 12.07 13.68
N ALA A 322 22.34 11.70 13.39
CA ALA A 322 21.44 12.42 12.49
C ALA A 322 21.14 13.84 13.00
N ARG A 323 20.82 14.01 14.29
CA ARG A 323 20.55 15.33 14.88
C ARG A 323 21.78 16.24 14.89
N GLU A 324 22.95 15.70 15.20
CA GLU A 324 24.19 16.48 15.16
C GLU A 324 24.57 16.88 13.73
N ALA A 325 24.45 15.96 12.77
CA ALA A 325 24.66 16.28 11.35
C ALA A 325 23.68 17.36 10.87
N LEU A 326 22.40 17.25 11.24
CA LEU A 326 21.35 18.20 10.89
C LEU A 326 21.69 19.60 11.39
N ARG A 327 22.07 19.72 12.66
CA ARG A 327 22.48 20.99 13.27
C ARG A 327 23.67 21.62 12.55
N LEU A 328 24.67 20.82 12.15
CA LEU A 328 25.83 21.32 11.42
C LEU A 328 25.46 21.76 10.01
N PHE A 329 24.62 21.02 9.28
CA PHE A 329 24.16 21.43 7.96
C PHE A 329 23.29 22.69 8.01
N GLU A 330 22.45 22.85 9.05
CA GLU A 330 21.70 24.09 9.29
C GLU A 330 22.62 25.29 9.51
N LEU A 331 23.66 25.12 10.32
CA LEU A 331 24.67 26.16 10.55
C LEU A 331 25.41 26.56 9.27
N LEU A 332 25.66 25.58 8.39
CA LEU A 332 26.39 25.77 7.13
C LEU A 332 25.47 26.15 5.95
N GLY A 333 24.15 26.15 6.13
CA GLY A 333 23.18 26.40 5.06
C GLY A 333 23.10 25.31 3.98
N VAL A 334 23.56 24.09 4.27
CA VAL A 334 23.55 22.95 3.32
C VAL A 334 22.20 22.26 3.34
N ARG A 335 21.36 22.54 2.33
CA ARG A 335 19.97 22.09 2.31
C ARG A 335 19.74 20.65 1.87
N GLY A 336 20.58 20.09 1.00
CA GLY A 336 20.31 18.77 0.38
C GLY A 336 20.29 17.65 1.41
N GLU A 337 21.40 17.50 2.13
CA GLU A 337 21.59 16.49 3.17
C GLU A 337 20.69 16.77 4.40
N GLN A 338 20.39 18.05 4.69
CA GLN A 338 19.43 18.44 5.72
C GLN A 338 18.06 17.79 5.48
N LEU A 339 17.54 17.88 4.25
CA LEU A 339 16.22 17.33 3.90
C LEU A 339 16.19 15.80 3.99
N SER A 340 17.27 15.12 3.59
CA SER A 340 17.41 13.67 3.79
C SER A 340 17.37 13.29 5.26
N LEU A 341 18.08 14.03 6.12
CA LEU A 341 18.07 13.80 7.57
C LEU A 341 16.71 14.06 8.21
N LEU A 342 15.98 15.07 7.76
CA LEU A 342 14.60 15.32 8.23
C LEU A 342 13.69 14.13 7.90
N MET A 343 13.80 13.58 6.68
CA MET A 343 13.04 12.39 6.27
C MET A 343 13.42 11.14 7.09
N ASP A 344 14.72 10.88 7.28
CA ASP A 344 15.21 9.74 8.07
C ASP A 344 14.76 9.84 9.55
N LEU A 345 14.86 11.03 10.15
CA LEU A 345 14.40 11.27 11.52
C LEU A 345 12.87 11.17 11.63
N ALA A 346 12.12 11.71 10.67
CA ALA A 346 10.66 11.61 10.65
C ALA A 346 10.23 10.14 10.61
N TYR A 347 10.86 9.34 9.73
CA TYR A 347 10.64 7.91 9.62
C TYR A 347 10.89 7.19 10.95
N ARG A 348 12.05 7.43 11.55
CA ARG A 348 12.42 6.83 12.83
C ARG A 348 11.45 7.21 13.95
N ARG A 349 11.02 8.48 14.01
CA ARG A 349 10.06 8.97 15.00
C ARG A 349 8.70 8.31 14.86
N PHE A 350 8.22 8.17 13.63
CA PHE A 350 6.96 7.50 13.34
C PHE A 350 6.93 6.08 13.89
N TYR A 351 7.97 5.29 13.60
CA TYR A 351 8.04 3.90 14.07
C TYR A 351 8.33 3.77 15.57
N SER A 352 8.96 4.77 16.19
CA SER A 352 9.10 4.80 17.66
C SER A 352 7.80 5.19 18.39
N GLY A 353 6.78 5.66 17.68
CA GLY A 353 5.49 6.08 18.23
C GLY A 353 5.39 7.58 18.57
N ASP A 354 6.42 8.37 18.28
CA ASP A 354 6.37 9.84 18.43
C ASP A 354 5.81 10.47 17.14
N LEU A 355 4.49 10.36 16.99
CA LEU A 355 3.79 10.75 15.77
C LEU A 355 3.79 12.26 15.56
N GLU A 356 3.79 13.04 16.63
CA GLU A 356 3.80 14.50 16.56
C GLU A 356 5.12 15.02 16.00
N GLU A 357 6.26 14.54 16.53
CA GLU A 357 7.56 14.94 15.98
C GLU A 357 7.74 14.42 14.54
N ALA A 358 7.31 13.18 14.26
CA ALA A 358 7.37 12.60 12.92
C ALA A 358 6.62 13.45 11.88
N GLN A 359 5.38 13.84 12.19
CA GLN A 359 4.55 14.64 11.31
C GLN A 359 5.17 16.03 11.06
N ARG A 360 5.65 16.69 12.11
CA ARG A 360 6.31 18.00 11.99
C ARG A 360 7.55 17.93 11.09
N LEU A 361 8.39 16.91 11.27
CA LEU A 361 9.62 16.75 10.49
C LEU A 361 9.32 16.45 9.01
N ILE A 362 8.35 15.57 8.72
CA ILE A 362 8.02 15.24 7.32
C ILE A 362 7.29 16.38 6.61
N GLU A 363 6.45 17.15 7.31
CA GLU A 363 5.82 18.36 6.77
C GLU A 363 6.87 19.40 6.40
N GLN A 364 7.83 19.65 7.30
CA GLN A 364 8.96 20.53 7.01
C GLN A 364 9.73 20.07 5.77
N ALA A 365 10.05 18.77 5.67
CA ALA A 365 10.76 18.22 4.51
C ALA A 365 9.96 18.38 3.19
N VAL A 366 8.64 18.14 3.21
CA VAL A 366 7.78 18.32 2.04
C VAL A 366 7.71 19.79 1.62
N ASP A 367 7.52 20.70 2.57
CA ASP A 367 7.40 22.13 2.27
C ASP A 367 8.70 22.71 1.70
N GLU A 368 9.84 22.39 2.31
CA GLU A 368 11.16 22.83 1.83
C GLU A 368 11.53 22.20 0.47
N THR A 369 11.27 20.90 0.26
CA THR A 369 11.54 20.27 -1.04
C THR A 369 10.64 20.79 -2.15
N ARG A 370 9.39 21.15 -1.83
CA ARG A 370 8.42 21.73 -2.76
C ARG A 370 8.78 23.15 -3.17
N ALA A 371 9.19 24.00 -2.22
CA ALA A 371 9.59 25.38 -2.51
C ALA A 371 10.72 25.45 -3.55
N ASP A 372 11.67 24.51 -3.47
CA ASP A 372 12.86 24.45 -4.32
C ASP A 372 12.71 23.52 -5.55
N GLN A 373 11.54 22.89 -5.77
CA GLN A 373 11.32 21.86 -6.79
C GLN A 373 12.40 20.75 -6.81
N ARG A 374 12.82 20.29 -5.62
CA ARG A 374 13.95 19.35 -5.48
C ARG A 374 13.59 17.94 -5.92
N PRO A 375 14.54 17.17 -6.50
CA PRO A 375 14.36 15.76 -6.84
C PRO A 375 13.95 14.84 -5.67
N SER A 376 14.11 15.28 -4.42
CA SER A 376 13.73 14.50 -3.24
C SER A 376 12.23 14.60 -2.87
N LEU A 377 11.46 15.52 -3.47
CA LEU A 377 10.04 15.71 -3.15
C LEU A 377 9.20 14.41 -3.28
N PRO A 378 9.34 13.57 -4.32
CA PRO A 378 8.62 12.29 -4.40
C PRO A 378 8.92 11.35 -3.24
N THR A 379 10.15 11.39 -2.69
CA THR A 379 10.52 10.58 -1.52
C THR A 379 9.83 11.11 -0.27
N ALA A 380 9.82 12.43 -0.05
CA ALA A 380 9.13 13.04 1.09
C ALA A 380 7.61 12.77 1.04
N LEU A 381 7.01 12.88 -0.15
CA LEU A 381 5.59 12.56 -0.37
C LEU A 381 5.30 11.07 -0.15
N LEU A 382 6.17 10.16 -0.61
CA LEU A 382 6.04 8.72 -0.35
C LEU A 382 6.00 8.42 1.16
N LEU A 383 6.94 8.98 1.93
CA LEU A 383 7.00 8.75 3.38
C LEU A 383 5.77 9.33 4.10
N ARG A 384 5.36 10.57 3.76
CA ARG A 384 4.15 11.16 4.35
C ARG A 384 2.90 10.34 3.99
N ALA A 385 2.80 9.86 2.75
CA ALA A 385 1.71 9.01 2.32
C ALA A 385 1.68 7.67 3.06
N GLU A 386 2.83 7.06 3.31
CA GLU A 386 2.92 5.85 4.15
C GLU A 386 2.42 6.14 5.56
N PHE A 387 2.85 7.25 6.18
CA PHE A 387 2.35 7.63 7.51
C PHE A 387 0.83 7.81 7.52
N SER A 388 0.27 8.46 6.50
CA SER A 388 -1.17 8.62 6.34
C SER A 388 -1.87 7.28 6.12
N LEU A 389 -1.31 6.39 5.29
CA LEU A 389 -1.86 5.06 5.03
C LEU A 389 -1.92 4.21 6.31
N LEU A 390 -0.84 4.18 7.09
CA LEU A 390 -0.76 3.42 8.34
C LEU A 390 -1.66 4.00 9.45
N GLN A 391 -1.94 5.31 9.40
CA GLN A 391 -2.92 5.97 10.25
C GLN A 391 -4.36 5.89 9.70
N GLN A 392 -4.56 5.19 8.58
CA GLN A 392 -5.85 5.07 7.88
C GLN A 392 -6.44 6.41 7.37
N ALA A 393 -5.61 7.43 7.20
CA ALA A 393 -5.92 8.68 6.52
C ALA A 393 -5.78 8.48 4.99
N LEU A 394 -6.68 7.67 4.43
CA LEU A 394 -6.56 7.14 3.06
C LEU A 394 -6.65 8.22 1.97
N THR A 395 -7.43 9.29 2.20
CA THR A 395 -7.57 10.37 1.21
C THR A 395 -6.27 11.18 1.08
N GLU A 396 -5.63 11.48 2.20
CA GLU A 396 -4.34 12.17 2.25
C GLU A 396 -3.24 11.31 1.61
N ALA A 397 -3.21 10.00 1.93
CA ALA A 397 -2.28 9.06 1.35
C ALA A 397 -2.42 8.98 -0.17
N GLU A 398 -3.64 8.81 -0.70
CA GLU A 398 -3.88 8.74 -2.14
C GLU A 398 -3.45 10.00 -2.87
N ARG A 399 -3.73 11.18 -2.30
CA ARG A 399 -3.32 12.47 -2.89
C ARG A 399 -1.81 12.54 -3.05
N ASP A 400 -1.07 12.25 -1.98
CA ASP A 400 0.38 12.36 -1.95
C ASP A 400 1.05 11.31 -2.86
N LEU A 401 0.54 10.07 -2.90
CA LEU A 401 1.01 9.02 -3.81
C LEU A 401 0.79 9.38 -5.28
N THR A 402 -0.36 9.98 -5.59
CA THR A 402 -0.69 10.42 -6.95
C THR A 402 0.23 11.56 -7.39
N GLU A 403 0.48 12.54 -6.51
CA GLU A 403 1.41 13.64 -6.77
C GLU A 403 2.85 13.11 -6.98
N ALA A 404 3.33 12.24 -6.09
CA ALA A 404 4.66 11.65 -6.19
C ALA A 404 4.85 10.85 -7.49
N LEU A 405 3.85 10.04 -7.89
CA LEU A 405 3.91 9.26 -9.13
C LEU A 405 3.89 10.17 -10.37
N HIS A 406 3.14 11.27 -10.32
CA HIS A 406 3.15 12.27 -11.39
C HIS A 406 4.52 12.93 -11.53
N LEU A 407 5.16 13.30 -10.42
CA LEU A 407 6.50 13.89 -10.39
C LEU A 407 7.57 12.93 -10.92
N GLU A 408 7.58 11.67 -10.46
CA GLU A 408 8.48 10.63 -10.99
C GLU A 408 8.32 10.50 -12.51
N THR A 409 7.08 10.44 -13.00
CA THR A 409 6.79 10.37 -14.45
C THR A 409 7.27 11.61 -15.20
N ALA A 410 7.01 12.80 -14.66
CA ALA A 410 7.36 14.08 -15.26
C ALA A 410 8.88 14.32 -15.30
N TRP A 411 9.60 13.83 -14.29
CA TRP A 411 11.06 13.90 -14.21
C TRP A 411 11.76 12.72 -14.86
N HIS A 412 10.99 11.77 -15.42
CA HIS A 412 11.52 10.53 -16.02
C HIS A 412 12.38 9.73 -15.04
N GLN A 413 11.95 9.70 -13.79
CA GLN A 413 12.50 8.87 -12.73
C GLN A 413 11.55 7.67 -12.57
N ASP A 414 12.08 6.46 -12.67
CA ASP A 414 11.31 5.22 -12.42
C ASP A 414 11.68 4.57 -11.08
N ARG A 415 12.40 5.32 -10.21
CA ARG A 415 13.06 4.78 -9.01
C ARG A 415 12.04 4.35 -7.96
N LEU A 416 10.97 5.11 -7.78
CA LEU A 416 9.93 4.85 -6.78
C LEU A 416 8.64 4.31 -7.39
N SER A 417 8.63 4.07 -8.71
CA SER A 417 7.42 3.73 -9.47
C SER A 417 6.66 2.53 -8.90
N VAL A 418 7.34 1.45 -8.54
CA VAL A 418 6.72 0.22 -8.05
C VAL A 418 6.11 0.42 -6.66
N VAL A 419 6.86 1.01 -5.72
CA VAL A 419 6.35 1.22 -4.35
C VAL A 419 5.19 2.22 -4.32
N LEU A 420 5.26 3.30 -5.11
CA LEU A 420 4.18 4.27 -5.24
C LEU A 420 2.90 3.64 -5.80
N GLN A 421 3.02 2.85 -6.88
CA GLN A 421 1.88 2.14 -7.45
C GLN A 421 1.30 1.12 -6.48
N ALA A 422 2.14 0.40 -5.75
CA ALA A 422 1.70 -0.63 -4.82
C ALA A 422 0.93 -0.03 -3.63
N TYR A 423 1.43 1.04 -3.00
CA TYR A 423 0.69 1.75 -1.97
C TYR A 423 -0.59 2.41 -2.50
N LEU A 424 -0.57 2.94 -3.73
CA LEU A 424 -1.77 3.55 -4.31
C LEU A 424 -2.87 2.49 -4.52
N LEU A 425 -2.50 1.28 -4.97
CA LEU A 425 -3.41 0.14 -5.08
C LEU A 425 -3.97 -0.27 -3.72
N GLU A 426 -3.11 -0.42 -2.70
CA GLU A 426 -3.54 -0.76 -1.34
C GLU A 426 -4.48 0.30 -0.76
N CYS A 427 -4.12 1.57 -0.87
CA CYS A 427 -4.90 2.70 -0.38
C CYS A 427 -6.31 2.70 -0.99
N ARG A 428 -6.40 2.51 -2.32
CA ARG A 428 -7.67 2.47 -3.04
C ARG A 428 -8.54 1.25 -2.71
N TRP A 429 -7.91 0.09 -2.53
CA TRP A 429 -8.60 -1.12 -2.07
C TRP A 429 -9.20 -0.94 -0.68
N ARG A 430 -8.42 -0.41 0.27
CA ARG A 430 -8.89 -0.12 1.64
C ARG A 430 -9.96 0.96 1.69
N ALA A 431 -9.89 1.95 0.82
CA ALA A 431 -10.93 2.97 0.67
C ALA A 431 -12.22 2.44 0.02
N GLY A 432 -12.23 1.18 -0.45
CA GLY A 432 -13.38 0.57 -1.14
C GLY A 432 -13.58 1.08 -2.57
N THR A 433 -12.62 1.82 -3.12
CA THR A 433 -12.65 2.32 -4.51
C THR A 433 -12.21 1.27 -5.53
N LEU A 434 -11.44 0.27 -5.09
CA LEU A 434 -11.11 -0.93 -5.87
C LEU A 434 -11.71 -2.17 -5.22
N THR A 435 -12.15 -3.12 -6.04
CA THR A 435 -12.47 -4.48 -5.60
C THR A 435 -11.19 -5.27 -5.33
N LEU A 436 -11.31 -6.41 -4.64
CA LEU A 436 -10.18 -7.32 -4.41
C LEU A 436 -9.55 -7.78 -5.74
N ASP A 437 -10.36 -8.21 -6.71
CA ASP A 437 -9.87 -8.64 -8.04
C ASP A 437 -9.07 -7.54 -8.77
N GLN A 438 -9.50 -6.29 -8.64
CA GLN A 438 -8.80 -5.15 -9.26
C GLN A 438 -7.47 -4.87 -8.56
N PHE A 439 -7.46 -4.94 -7.23
CA PHE A 439 -6.25 -4.83 -6.43
C PHE A 439 -5.25 -5.94 -6.77
N GLU A 440 -5.71 -7.20 -6.79
CA GLU A 440 -4.91 -8.37 -7.16
C GLU A 440 -4.30 -8.19 -8.56
N PHE A 441 -5.14 -7.88 -9.56
CA PHE A 441 -4.68 -7.66 -10.93
C PHE A 441 -3.63 -6.56 -11.00
N GLY A 442 -3.83 -5.43 -10.30
CA GLY A 442 -2.86 -4.34 -10.22
C GLY A 442 -1.53 -4.79 -9.61
N ALA A 443 -1.58 -5.42 -8.44
CA ALA A 443 -0.40 -5.85 -7.69
C ALA A 443 0.41 -6.91 -8.45
N LEU A 444 -0.25 -7.87 -9.11
CA LEU A 444 0.42 -8.89 -9.92
C LEU A 444 1.08 -8.34 -11.20
N ASN A 445 0.66 -7.16 -11.66
CA ASN A 445 1.21 -6.50 -12.85
C ASN A 445 2.32 -5.48 -12.57
N LEU A 446 2.69 -5.26 -11.30
CA LEU A 446 3.85 -4.46 -10.94
C LEU A 446 5.12 -4.98 -11.65
N ARG A 447 5.99 -4.06 -12.07
CA ARG A 447 7.20 -4.34 -12.85
C ARG A 447 8.44 -3.98 -12.03
N PRO A 448 8.97 -4.90 -11.20
CA PRO A 448 10.13 -4.63 -10.38
C PRO A 448 11.38 -4.34 -11.24
N LEU A 449 12.10 -3.27 -10.92
CA LEU A 449 13.34 -2.85 -11.58
C LEU A 449 14.57 -3.05 -10.68
N SER A 450 14.34 -3.14 -9.37
CA SER A 450 15.37 -3.30 -8.35
C SER A 450 15.08 -4.48 -7.40
N ARG A 451 16.06 -4.86 -6.58
CA ARG A 451 15.86 -5.86 -5.51
C ARG A 451 14.83 -5.40 -4.47
N PHE A 452 14.80 -4.09 -4.18
CA PHE A 452 13.81 -3.50 -3.28
C PHE A 452 12.39 -3.68 -3.82
N ASP A 453 12.17 -3.44 -5.11
CA ASP A 453 10.85 -3.61 -5.73
C ASP A 453 10.35 -5.05 -5.62
N TRP A 454 11.25 -6.03 -5.66
CA TRP A 454 10.88 -7.43 -5.44
C TRP A 454 10.35 -7.67 -4.03
N SER A 455 10.91 -7.06 -2.99
CA SER A 455 10.37 -7.17 -1.63
C SER A 455 8.94 -6.65 -1.53
N VAL A 456 8.64 -5.52 -2.19
CA VAL A 456 7.28 -4.97 -2.28
C VAL A 456 6.34 -5.93 -3.02
N VAL A 457 6.77 -6.46 -4.16
CA VAL A 457 5.98 -7.42 -4.95
C VAL A 457 5.74 -8.72 -4.17
N HIS A 458 6.75 -9.23 -3.46
CA HIS A 458 6.65 -10.41 -2.62
C HIS A 458 5.68 -10.19 -1.46
N PHE A 459 5.71 -9.02 -0.83
CA PHE A 459 4.77 -8.66 0.23
C PHE A 459 3.32 -8.75 -0.26
N TYR A 460 2.99 -8.03 -1.34
CA TYR A 460 1.60 -8.00 -1.83
C TYR A 460 1.14 -9.34 -2.41
N ARG A 461 2.01 -10.11 -3.07
CA ARG A 461 1.69 -11.49 -3.46
C ARG A 461 1.40 -12.37 -2.25
N GLY A 462 2.20 -12.24 -1.20
CA GLY A 462 1.99 -12.94 0.06
C GLY A 462 0.64 -12.62 0.70
N LEU A 463 0.27 -11.34 0.72
CA LEU A 463 -1.03 -10.87 1.20
C LEU A 463 -2.19 -11.45 0.38
N ILE A 464 -2.11 -11.38 -0.95
CA ILE A 464 -3.14 -11.91 -1.86
C ILE A 464 -3.31 -13.43 -1.64
N TRP A 465 -2.22 -14.20 -1.66
CA TRP A 465 -2.30 -15.64 -1.41
C TRP A 465 -2.83 -16.01 -0.03
N LEU A 466 -2.58 -15.19 0.98
CA LEU A 466 -3.18 -15.39 2.30
C LEU A 466 -4.70 -15.16 2.29
N LEU A 467 -5.18 -14.15 1.54
CA LEU A 467 -6.60 -13.86 1.38
C LEU A 467 -7.31 -14.99 0.61
N ASP A 468 -6.66 -15.56 -0.40
CA ASP A 468 -7.19 -16.68 -1.20
C ASP A 468 -7.14 -18.04 -0.48
N GLY A 469 -6.42 -18.12 0.64
CA GLY A 469 -6.23 -19.36 1.40
C GLY A 469 -5.10 -20.26 0.88
N GLU A 470 -4.29 -19.78 -0.04
CA GLU A 470 -3.12 -20.45 -0.62
C GLU A 470 -1.88 -20.34 0.29
N LEU A 471 -1.96 -20.97 1.47
CA LEU A 471 -1.07 -20.74 2.61
C LEU A 471 0.41 -21.03 2.32
N GLU A 472 0.74 -22.03 1.50
CA GLU A 472 2.13 -22.36 1.16
C GLU A 472 2.78 -21.26 0.31
N PHE A 473 2.05 -20.74 -0.67
CA PHE A 473 2.52 -19.66 -1.54
C PHE A 473 2.60 -18.33 -0.79
N ALA A 474 1.65 -18.08 0.12
CA ALA A 474 1.69 -16.96 1.03
C ALA A 474 2.94 -16.99 1.89
N GLU A 475 3.22 -18.12 2.55
CA GLU A 475 4.39 -18.29 3.42
C GLU A 475 5.71 -18.01 2.68
N ARG A 476 5.87 -18.61 1.49
CA ARG A 476 7.07 -18.42 0.67
C ARG A 476 7.27 -16.96 0.30
N SER A 477 6.24 -16.29 -0.18
CA SER A 477 6.32 -14.90 -0.62
C SER A 477 6.56 -13.95 0.55
N LEU A 478 5.88 -14.16 1.69
CA LEU A 478 6.06 -13.33 2.88
C LEU A 478 7.45 -13.50 3.50
N ARG A 479 8.06 -14.69 3.46
CA ARG A 479 9.46 -14.88 3.89
C ARG A 479 10.45 -14.08 3.05
N GLU A 480 10.28 -14.07 1.73
CA GLU A 480 11.11 -13.25 0.83
C GLU A 480 10.93 -11.75 1.13
N ALA A 481 9.70 -11.32 1.43
CA ALA A 481 9.43 -9.94 1.84
C ALA A 481 10.09 -9.58 3.18
N ALA A 482 9.98 -10.46 4.18
CA ALA A 482 10.53 -10.25 5.53
C ALA A 482 12.08 -10.24 5.56
N GLN A 483 12.72 -11.01 4.67
CA GLN A 483 14.19 -11.10 4.55
C GLN A 483 14.77 -10.07 3.58
N GLY A 484 13.93 -9.44 2.76
CA GLY A 484 14.35 -8.47 1.77
C GLY A 484 14.95 -7.20 2.38
N VAL A 485 15.76 -6.49 1.59
CA VAL A 485 16.24 -5.15 1.92
C VAL A 485 15.07 -4.19 1.72
N ALA A 486 14.21 -4.07 2.74
CA ALA A 486 13.11 -3.14 2.72
C ALA A 486 13.64 -1.75 3.12
N LEU A 487 13.50 -0.77 2.22
CA LEU A 487 13.63 0.65 2.60
C LEU A 487 12.56 1.05 3.63
N LEU A 488 11.46 0.30 3.70
CA LEU A 488 10.30 0.60 4.53
C LEU A 488 10.02 -0.58 5.48
N ASP A 489 10.23 -0.34 6.77
CA ASP A 489 9.99 -1.25 7.88
C ASP A 489 8.53 -1.74 7.97
N SER A 490 7.55 -1.01 7.40
CA SER A 490 6.14 -1.45 7.38
C SER A 490 5.99 -2.83 6.74
N PHE A 491 6.59 -3.05 5.57
CA PHE A 491 6.48 -4.32 4.86
C PHE A 491 7.07 -5.46 5.66
N ARG A 492 8.22 -5.23 6.31
CA ARG A 492 8.89 -6.25 7.11
C ARG A 492 8.10 -6.62 8.37
N VAL A 493 7.64 -5.61 9.12
CA VAL A 493 6.82 -5.80 10.33
C VAL A 493 5.51 -6.50 10.00
N ARG A 494 4.82 -6.06 8.93
CA ARG A 494 3.57 -6.67 8.46
C ARG A 494 3.79 -8.10 7.95
N ALA A 495 4.86 -8.35 7.19
CA ALA A 495 5.18 -9.68 6.68
C ALA A 495 5.37 -10.70 7.81
N GLU A 496 6.10 -10.35 8.87
CA GLU A 496 6.27 -11.22 10.05
C GLU A 496 4.94 -11.50 10.75
N ALA A 497 4.05 -10.50 10.88
CA ALA A 497 2.73 -10.72 11.46
C ALA A 497 1.83 -11.62 10.56
N LEU A 498 1.87 -11.43 9.24
CA LEU A 498 1.15 -12.28 8.30
C LEU A 498 1.71 -13.72 8.27
N LEU A 499 3.02 -13.92 8.48
CA LEU A 499 3.63 -15.25 8.66
C LEU A 499 3.11 -15.95 9.92
N LEU A 500 2.86 -15.22 11.01
CA LEU A 500 2.20 -15.78 12.19
C LEU A 500 0.77 -16.19 11.92
N GLU A 501 0.03 -15.44 11.10
CA GLU A 501 -1.32 -15.80 10.68
C GLU A 501 -1.32 -17.06 9.80
N VAL A 502 -0.35 -17.20 8.89
CA VAL A 502 -0.13 -18.44 8.14
C VAL A 502 0.16 -19.61 9.09
N ALA A 503 1.03 -19.41 10.08
CA ALA A 503 1.34 -20.43 11.08
C ALA A 503 0.10 -20.83 11.91
N ARG A 504 -0.76 -19.87 12.24
CA ARG A 504 -2.03 -20.13 12.93
C ARG A 504 -2.98 -20.97 12.07
N ARG A 505 -3.19 -20.59 10.81
CA ARG A 505 -4.11 -21.31 9.90
C ARG A 505 -3.63 -22.72 9.55
N THR A 506 -2.31 -22.96 9.56
CA THR A 506 -1.72 -24.29 9.34
C THR A 506 -1.59 -25.12 10.62
N GLY A 507 -1.91 -24.57 11.79
CA GLY A 507 -1.73 -25.25 13.08
C GLY A 507 -0.27 -25.41 13.52
N THR A 508 0.65 -24.65 12.92
CA THR A 508 2.10 -24.67 13.21
C THR A 508 2.54 -23.53 14.14
N LEU A 509 1.61 -22.68 14.61
CA LEU A 509 1.90 -21.60 15.54
C LEU A 509 2.41 -22.14 16.89
N THR A 510 3.68 -21.89 17.18
CA THR A 510 4.34 -22.27 18.43
C THR A 510 4.55 -21.05 19.34
N GLU A 511 4.84 -21.29 20.62
CA GLU A 511 5.29 -20.22 21.53
C GLU A 511 6.53 -19.50 21.00
N ARG A 512 7.41 -20.16 20.24
CA ARG A 512 8.60 -19.51 19.67
C ARG A 512 8.32 -18.68 18.43
N SER A 513 7.22 -18.94 17.72
CA SER A 513 6.93 -18.32 16.43
C SER A 513 6.84 -16.78 16.56
N HIS A 514 6.22 -16.28 17.64
CA HIS A 514 6.01 -14.84 17.83
C HIS A 514 7.24 -14.05 18.30
N HIS A 515 8.32 -14.71 18.74
CA HIS A 515 9.53 -14.02 19.22
C HIS A 515 10.17 -13.15 18.14
N ARG A 516 10.18 -13.59 16.88
CA ARG A 516 10.75 -12.81 15.77
C ARG A 516 10.04 -11.48 15.58
N LEU A 517 8.70 -11.48 15.60
CA LEU A 517 7.91 -10.26 15.51
C LEU A 517 8.16 -9.35 16.74
N LEU A 518 8.26 -9.91 17.94
CA LEU A 518 8.55 -9.13 19.14
C LEU A 518 9.94 -8.51 19.13
N GLU A 519 10.97 -9.26 18.75
CA GLU A 519 12.34 -8.75 18.60
C GLU A 519 12.39 -7.66 17.53
N LEU A 520 11.66 -7.84 16.43
CA LEU A 520 11.54 -6.84 15.38
C LEU A 520 10.84 -5.57 15.91
N LEU A 521 9.69 -5.70 16.56
CA LEU A 521 8.98 -4.56 17.15
C LEU A 521 9.80 -3.87 18.25
N GLN A 522 10.60 -4.61 19.01
CA GLN A 522 11.46 -4.03 20.05
C GLN A 522 12.61 -3.21 19.45
N ARG A 523 13.22 -3.70 18.37
CA ARG A 523 14.29 -2.98 17.67
C ARG A 523 13.72 -1.82 16.87
N VAL A 524 12.76 -2.10 16.01
CA VAL A 524 12.29 -1.19 14.96
C VAL A 524 11.08 -0.39 15.40
N GLY A 525 10.20 -0.94 16.22
CA GLY A 525 8.88 -0.36 16.50
C GLY A 525 7.85 -0.71 15.42
N GLY A 526 6.89 0.17 15.17
CA GLY A 526 5.92 0.00 14.08
C GLY A 526 4.57 -0.64 14.47
N ASP A 527 4.05 -0.39 15.68
CA ASP A 527 2.70 -0.84 16.07
C ASP A 527 1.63 -0.41 15.08
N LEU A 528 1.72 0.83 14.57
CA LEU A 528 0.80 1.35 13.56
C LEU A 528 0.84 0.57 12.25
N ALA A 529 2.01 0.00 11.90
CA ALA A 529 2.11 -0.85 10.72
C ALA A 529 1.27 -2.12 10.87
N LEU A 530 1.06 -2.60 12.10
CA LEU A 530 0.23 -3.77 12.38
C LEU A 530 -1.27 -3.44 12.48
N GLU A 531 -1.63 -2.21 12.85
CA GLU A 531 -3.02 -1.75 12.93
C GLU A 531 -3.70 -1.74 11.57
N ILE A 532 -2.98 -1.45 10.48
CA ILE A 532 -3.57 -1.43 9.14
C ILE A 532 -4.12 -2.81 8.74
N ASP A 533 -3.52 -3.90 9.21
CA ASP A 533 -3.97 -5.28 8.94
C ASP A 533 -4.81 -5.87 10.08
N ARG A 534 -5.27 -5.03 11.03
CA ARG A 534 -5.95 -5.50 12.25
C ARG A 534 -7.19 -6.34 11.99
N GLU A 535 -8.00 -5.99 11.00
CA GLU A 535 -9.20 -6.78 10.68
C GLU A 535 -8.83 -8.18 10.19
N LEU A 536 -7.83 -8.29 9.31
CA LEU A 536 -7.33 -9.57 8.79
C LEU A 536 -6.65 -10.41 9.88
N LEU A 537 -5.91 -9.75 10.78
CA LEU A 537 -5.10 -10.38 11.83
C LEU A 537 -5.85 -10.51 13.18
N SER A 538 -7.11 -10.09 13.25
CA SER A 538 -7.95 -10.14 14.45
C SER A 538 -8.00 -11.53 15.11
N PRO A 539 -8.19 -12.65 14.36
CA PRO A 539 -8.15 -13.99 14.93
C PRO A 539 -6.80 -14.36 15.56
N LEU A 540 -5.70 -13.92 14.93
CA LEU A 540 -4.35 -14.11 15.47
C LEU A 540 -4.17 -13.31 16.76
N TYR A 541 -4.50 -12.03 16.76
CA TYR A 541 -4.28 -11.18 17.93
C TYR A 541 -5.13 -11.59 19.12
N THR A 542 -6.36 -12.04 18.90
CA THR A 542 -7.21 -12.64 19.95
C THR A 542 -6.54 -13.87 20.56
N LEU A 543 -6.08 -14.80 19.72
CA LEU A 543 -5.40 -16.01 20.18
C LEU A 543 -4.11 -15.71 20.95
N LEU A 544 -3.32 -14.75 20.48
CA LEU A 544 -2.10 -14.32 21.16
C LEU A 544 -2.42 -13.71 22.53
N ALA A 545 -3.44 -12.85 22.61
CA ALA A 545 -3.89 -12.24 23.86
C ALA A 545 -4.39 -13.28 24.87
N GLU A 546 -5.21 -14.24 24.45
CA GLU A 546 -5.73 -15.34 25.29
C GLU A 546 -4.60 -16.20 25.87
N ARG A 547 -3.57 -16.48 25.05
CA ARG A 547 -2.40 -17.26 25.46
C ARG A 547 -1.32 -16.42 26.17
N GLN A 548 -1.56 -15.12 26.35
CA GLN A 548 -0.58 -14.17 26.90
C GLN A 548 0.75 -14.17 26.12
N LEU A 549 0.69 -14.49 24.83
CA LEU A 549 1.82 -14.44 23.90
C LEU A 549 1.88 -13.03 23.28
N GLY A 550 3.07 -12.47 23.10
CA GLY A 550 3.21 -11.12 22.54
C GLY A 550 3.18 -9.96 23.55
N GLY A 551 2.91 -10.25 24.83
CA GLY A 551 2.79 -9.25 25.89
C GLY A 551 1.70 -8.20 25.65
N ASN A 552 1.75 -7.10 26.41
CA ASN A 552 0.76 -6.02 26.33
C ASN A 552 0.70 -5.34 24.96
N ARG A 553 1.77 -5.42 24.17
CA ARG A 553 1.89 -4.72 22.88
C ARG A 553 0.96 -5.34 21.84
N LEU A 554 1.09 -6.65 21.58
CA LEU A 554 0.20 -7.36 20.65
C LEU A 554 -1.21 -7.53 21.22
N ALA A 555 -1.36 -7.63 22.55
CA ALA A 555 -2.68 -7.72 23.19
C ALA A 555 -3.56 -6.47 22.95
N ARG A 556 -2.96 -5.29 22.76
CA ARG A 556 -3.71 -4.06 22.40
C ARG A 556 -4.25 -4.07 20.97
N LEU A 557 -3.58 -4.79 20.07
CA LEU A 557 -4.00 -4.96 18.68
C LEU A 557 -5.16 -5.95 18.55
N ALA A 558 -5.33 -6.84 19.55
CA ALA A 558 -6.53 -7.64 19.63
C ALA A 558 -7.74 -6.69 19.58
N PRO A 559 -8.79 -7.02 18.82
CA PRO A 559 -10.04 -6.31 18.96
C PRO A 559 -10.36 -6.27 20.45
N SER A 560 -10.59 -5.08 21.00
CA SER A 560 -11.33 -5.03 22.26
C SER A 560 -12.59 -5.83 21.99
N ALA A 561 -12.81 -6.92 22.73
CA ALA A 561 -13.91 -7.86 22.48
C ALA A 561 -15.12 -7.05 22.01
N PRO A 562 -15.54 -7.18 20.73
CA PRO A 562 -16.50 -6.26 20.16
C PRO A 562 -17.68 -6.26 21.11
N ALA A 563 -18.04 -5.07 21.61
CA ALA A 563 -19.10 -4.95 22.60
C ALA A 563 -20.30 -5.73 22.06
N GLU A 564 -20.58 -6.85 22.73
CA GLU A 564 -21.54 -7.84 22.30
C GLU A 564 -22.82 -7.09 21.91
N ARG A 565 -23.19 -7.13 20.63
CA ARG A 565 -24.32 -6.32 20.16
C ARG A 565 -25.58 -7.02 20.63
N VAL A 566 -26.20 -6.43 21.64
CA VAL A 566 -27.46 -6.93 22.17
C VAL A 566 -28.56 -6.60 21.17
N LEU A 567 -29.10 -7.64 20.53
CA LEU A 567 -30.29 -7.57 19.69
C LEU A 567 -31.50 -7.88 20.58
N ASP A 568 -32.22 -6.84 20.96
CA ASP A 568 -33.47 -6.95 21.71
C ASP A 568 -34.63 -7.23 20.75
N LEU A 569 -35.31 -8.35 20.95
CA LEU A 569 -36.50 -8.75 20.21
C LEU A 569 -37.71 -8.76 21.13
N LYS A 570 -38.74 -7.98 20.78
CA LYS A 570 -40.08 -8.13 21.35
C LYS A 570 -40.92 -8.97 20.42
N THR A 571 -41.48 -10.04 20.95
CA THR A 571 -42.23 -11.05 20.23
C THR A 571 -43.62 -11.28 20.80
N LEU A 572 -43.90 -10.82 22.03
CA LEU A 572 -45.21 -10.95 22.67
C LEU A 572 -46.06 -9.69 22.40
N GLY A 573 -47.01 -9.79 21.48
CA GLY A 573 -47.69 -8.63 20.90
C GLY A 573 -46.97 -8.15 19.64
N GLU A 574 -46.80 -6.85 19.44
CA GLU A 574 -46.16 -6.35 18.20
C GLU A 574 -44.68 -6.77 18.09
N PHE A 575 -44.29 -7.30 16.93
CA PHE A 575 -42.89 -7.60 16.66
C PHE A 575 -42.07 -6.32 16.54
N THR A 576 -41.06 -6.17 17.39
CA THR A 576 -40.04 -5.12 17.26
C THR A 576 -38.65 -5.71 17.49
N ALA A 577 -37.67 -5.21 16.74
CA ALA A 577 -36.26 -5.57 16.89
C ALA A 577 -35.46 -4.28 17.07
N SER A 578 -34.52 -4.25 18.02
CA SER A 578 -33.67 -3.09 18.26
C SER A 578 -32.26 -3.48 18.67
N ILE A 579 -31.27 -2.67 18.28
CA ILE A 579 -29.89 -2.78 18.74
C ILE A 579 -29.52 -1.44 19.37
N GLY A 580 -29.35 -1.42 20.70
CA GLY A 580 -29.22 -0.17 21.45
C GLY A 580 -30.48 0.69 21.32
N ASN A 581 -30.35 1.88 20.74
CA ASN A 581 -31.49 2.79 20.51
C ASN A 581 -32.07 2.70 19.10
N ASP A 582 -31.47 1.92 18.21
CA ASP A 582 -31.86 1.85 16.80
C ASP A 582 -32.86 0.72 16.56
N THR A 583 -33.98 1.04 15.92
CA THR A 583 -34.99 0.05 15.50
C THR A 583 -34.57 -0.63 14.21
N VAL A 584 -34.48 -1.96 14.23
CA VAL A 584 -34.14 -2.80 13.08
C VAL A 584 -35.41 -3.19 12.31
N GLN A 585 -35.49 -2.80 11.05
CA GLN A 585 -36.65 -3.05 10.20
C GLN A 585 -36.47 -4.31 9.34
N ILE A 586 -37.12 -5.41 9.72
CA ILE A 586 -37.15 -6.66 8.95
C ILE A 586 -38.47 -6.71 8.17
N ARG A 587 -38.38 -6.43 6.87
CA ARG A 587 -39.54 -6.20 6.00
C ARG A 587 -40.42 -7.44 5.79
N LEU A 588 -39.82 -8.62 5.71
CA LEU A 588 -40.54 -9.85 5.42
C LEU A 588 -41.02 -10.54 6.70
N ALA A 589 -42.32 -10.89 6.76
CA ALA A 589 -42.89 -11.61 7.90
C ALA A 589 -42.14 -12.93 8.19
N LYS A 590 -41.86 -13.73 7.15
CA LYS A 590 -41.04 -14.96 7.28
C LYS A 590 -39.58 -14.69 7.63
N GLY A 591 -39.06 -13.48 7.37
CA GLY A 591 -37.75 -13.06 7.87
C GLY A 591 -37.76 -12.83 9.38
N ARG A 592 -38.83 -12.23 9.92
CA ARG A 592 -39.02 -12.07 11.38
C ARG A 592 -39.15 -13.43 12.06
N GLU A 593 -39.97 -14.32 11.50
CA GLU A 593 -40.16 -15.68 12.00
C GLU A 593 -38.85 -16.49 11.99
N LEU A 594 -38.08 -16.43 10.90
CA LEU A 594 -36.77 -17.08 10.81
C LEU A 594 -35.78 -16.55 11.86
N LEU A 595 -35.73 -15.23 12.08
CA LEU A 595 -34.85 -14.64 13.09
C LEU A 595 -35.20 -15.14 14.50
N VAL A 596 -36.48 -15.10 14.87
CA VAL A 596 -36.95 -15.56 16.19
C VAL A 596 -36.70 -17.05 16.36
N TRP A 597 -36.94 -17.85 15.32
CA TRP A 597 -36.69 -19.29 15.36
C TRP A 597 -35.21 -19.58 15.64
N LEU A 598 -34.28 -18.94 14.91
CA LEU A 598 -32.84 -19.14 15.10
C LEU A 598 -32.39 -18.68 16.49
N ALA A 599 -33.00 -17.63 17.04
CA ALA A 599 -32.66 -17.14 18.36
C ALA A 599 -33.17 -18.06 19.50
N LEU A 600 -34.30 -18.74 19.30
CA LEU A 600 -34.85 -19.70 20.27
C LEU A 600 -34.17 -21.07 20.20
N HIS A 601 -33.87 -21.57 19.00
CA HIS A 601 -33.46 -22.96 18.78
C HIS A 601 -31.97 -23.11 18.42
N GLY A 602 -31.29 -22.01 18.11
CA GLY A 602 -29.89 -22.00 17.71
C GLY A 602 -29.68 -22.44 16.24
N ALA A 603 -28.50 -23.00 15.97
CA ALA A 603 -28.06 -23.33 14.62
C ALA A 603 -28.88 -24.46 13.99
N ALA A 604 -29.32 -24.32 12.75
CA ALA A 604 -30.14 -25.32 12.06
C ALA A 604 -29.84 -25.48 10.56
N THR A 605 -30.07 -26.68 10.05
CA THR A 605 -29.98 -26.99 8.63
C THR A 605 -31.09 -26.30 7.84
N ARG A 606 -30.91 -26.22 6.53
CA ARG A 606 -31.94 -25.67 5.63
C ARG A 606 -33.27 -26.40 5.73
N ASP A 607 -33.24 -27.72 5.85
CA ASP A 607 -34.43 -28.57 5.86
C ASP A 607 -35.25 -28.39 7.15
N GLU A 608 -34.56 -28.32 8.30
CA GLU A 608 -35.16 -27.98 9.60
C GLU A 608 -35.86 -26.60 9.54
N LEU A 609 -35.19 -25.59 8.99
CA LEU A 609 -35.75 -24.24 8.87
C LEU A 609 -36.92 -24.16 7.88
N GLN A 610 -36.85 -24.88 6.76
CA GLN A 610 -37.96 -24.94 5.80
C GLN A 610 -39.16 -25.67 6.38
N THR A 611 -38.94 -26.72 7.15
CA THR A 611 -40.01 -27.45 7.84
C THR A 611 -40.68 -26.56 8.89
N ALA A 612 -39.89 -25.85 9.71
CA ALA A 612 -40.41 -24.98 10.77
C ALA A 612 -41.20 -23.77 10.23
N LEU A 613 -40.76 -23.17 9.13
CA LEU A 613 -41.39 -21.95 8.59
C LEU A 613 -42.62 -22.21 7.70
N TRP A 614 -42.84 -23.44 7.25
CA TRP A 614 -43.92 -23.80 6.32
C TRP A 614 -44.60 -25.14 6.66
N ASP A 615 -44.55 -25.56 7.94
CA ASP A 615 -45.17 -26.77 8.48
C ASP A 615 -44.93 -28.04 7.62
N GLY A 616 -43.69 -28.20 7.13
CA GLY A 616 -43.28 -29.35 6.32
C GLY A 616 -43.91 -29.43 4.92
N GLN A 617 -44.61 -28.38 4.45
CA GLN A 617 -45.14 -28.37 3.08
C GLN A 617 -43.99 -28.49 2.07
N GLN A 618 -44.14 -29.37 1.09
CA GLN A 618 -43.19 -29.48 -0.03
C GLN A 618 -43.77 -28.76 -1.24
N SER A 619 -43.34 -27.52 -1.49
CA SER A 619 -43.64 -26.82 -2.74
C SER A 619 -42.37 -26.47 -3.51
N SER A 620 -42.44 -26.60 -4.84
CA SER A 620 -41.38 -26.22 -5.78
C SER A 620 -41.22 -24.70 -5.83
N GLY A 621 -40.67 -24.11 -4.77
CA GLY A 621 -40.52 -22.66 -4.63
C GLY A 621 -39.98 -22.22 -3.27
N LEU A 622 -40.10 -23.05 -2.23
CA LEU A 622 -39.66 -22.71 -0.86
C LEU A 622 -38.19 -22.36 -0.75
N GLY A 623 -37.34 -22.91 -1.63
CA GLY A 623 -35.93 -22.52 -1.69
C GLY A 623 -35.72 -21.04 -2.02
N SER A 624 -36.57 -20.46 -2.86
CA SER A 624 -36.51 -19.05 -3.23
C SER A 624 -37.00 -18.16 -2.08
N TYR A 625 -38.15 -18.51 -1.48
CA TYR A 625 -38.71 -17.77 -0.34
C TYR A 625 -37.79 -17.80 0.89
N PHE A 626 -37.17 -18.94 1.18
CA PHE A 626 -36.16 -19.05 2.25
C PHE A 626 -34.98 -18.10 2.01
N LYS A 627 -34.43 -18.06 0.78
CA LYS A 627 -33.35 -17.12 0.44
C LYS A 627 -33.76 -15.66 0.58
N GLN A 628 -35.01 -15.32 0.24
CA GLN A 628 -35.54 -13.96 0.42
C GLN A 628 -35.67 -13.59 1.91
N ALA A 629 -36.18 -14.50 2.75
CA ALA A 629 -36.26 -14.30 4.19
C ALA A 629 -34.86 -14.11 4.81
N LEU A 630 -33.92 -14.99 4.45
CA LEU A 630 -32.53 -14.91 4.89
C LEU A 630 -31.86 -13.59 4.48
N ARG A 631 -32.05 -13.18 3.21
CA ARG A 631 -31.56 -11.90 2.71
C ARG A 631 -32.15 -10.71 3.46
N SER A 632 -33.46 -10.74 3.77
CA SER A 632 -34.10 -9.68 4.53
C SER A 632 -33.50 -9.51 5.94
N ILE A 633 -33.06 -10.60 6.59
CA ILE A 633 -32.37 -10.52 7.88
C ILE A 633 -30.98 -9.93 7.71
N ARG A 634 -30.21 -10.45 6.74
CA ARG A 634 -28.84 -10.00 6.45
C ARG A 634 -28.79 -8.51 6.11
N ASP A 635 -29.67 -8.05 5.22
CA ASP A 635 -29.75 -6.66 4.80
C ASP A 635 -30.11 -5.73 5.98
N ALA A 636 -30.95 -6.20 6.92
CA ALA A 636 -31.38 -5.43 8.08
C ALA A 636 -30.30 -5.35 9.19
N LEU A 637 -29.54 -6.42 9.40
CA LEU A 637 -28.58 -6.53 10.51
C LEU A 637 -27.13 -6.19 10.13
N SER A 638 -26.76 -6.32 8.85
CA SER A 638 -25.40 -6.04 8.37
C SER A 638 -24.85 -4.65 8.74
N PRO A 639 -25.66 -3.56 8.74
CA PRO A 639 -25.17 -2.23 9.14
C PRO A 639 -24.68 -2.15 10.60
N TYR A 640 -25.11 -3.07 11.45
CA TYR A 640 -24.78 -3.08 12.88
C TYR A 640 -23.62 -4.00 13.23
N LEU A 641 -23.09 -4.74 12.25
CA LEU A 641 -21.99 -5.67 12.42
C LEU A 641 -20.68 -5.07 11.86
N PRO A 642 -19.55 -5.21 12.58
CA PRO A 642 -18.26 -4.71 12.12
C PRO A 642 -17.83 -5.43 10.83
N GLY A 643 -17.10 -4.73 9.96
CA GLY A 643 -16.50 -5.31 8.75
C GLY A 643 -17.49 -5.92 7.75
N ARG A 644 -18.78 -5.56 7.80
CA ARG A 644 -19.86 -6.22 7.03
C ARG A 644 -19.91 -7.74 7.23
N LEU A 645 -19.62 -8.22 8.44
CA LEU A 645 -19.81 -9.63 8.78
C LEU A 645 -21.24 -10.08 8.48
N ASP A 646 -21.37 -11.35 8.07
CA ASP A 646 -22.68 -11.95 7.76
C ASP A 646 -23.48 -12.15 9.07
N ALA A 647 -24.68 -11.56 9.13
CA ALA A 647 -25.56 -11.66 10.29
C ALA A 647 -26.11 -13.08 10.51
N VAL A 648 -26.19 -13.88 9.44
CA VAL A 648 -26.56 -15.29 9.51
C VAL A 648 -25.50 -16.12 8.82
N THR A 649 -24.63 -16.76 9.59
CA THR A 649 -23.51 -17.55 9.09
C THR A 649 -23.98 -18.94 8.64
N LEU A 650 -23.29 -19.53 7.66
CA LEU A 650 -23.50 -20.92 7.23
C LEU A 650 -22.23 -21.72 7.53
N THR A 651 -22.22 -22.41 8.68
CA THR A 651 -21.08 -23.19 9.14
C THR A 651 -21.46 -24.66 9.22
N ASN A 652 -20.70 -25.53 8.57
CA ASN A 652 -20.97 -26.98 8.51
C ASN A 652 -22.40 -27.32 8.04
N GLY A 653 -22.92 -26.54 7.07
CA GLY A 653 -24.27 -26.73 6.53
C GLY A 653 -25.42 -26.30 7.44
N ARG A 654 -25.11 -25.65 8.58
CA ARG A 654 -26.10 -25.10 9.52
C ARG A 654 -26.07 -23.58 9.49
N TYR A 655 -27.24 -22.96 9.42
CA TYR A 655 -27.45 -21.54 9.57
C TYR A 655 -27.52 -21.19 11.05
N ALA A 656 -26.77 -20.18 11.47
CA ALA A 656 -26.78 -19.66 12.83
C ALA A 656 -26.73 -18.13 12.80
N LEU A 657 -27.24 -17.48 13.85
CA LEU A 657 -26.97 -16.06 14.05
C LEU A 657 -25.47 -15.86 14.33
N ASN A 658 -24.93 -14.74 13.86
CA ASN A 658 -23.55 -14.39 14.12
C ASN A 658 -23.27 -14.32 15.63
N GLU A 659 -22.15 -14.88 16.09
CA GLU A 659 -21.77 -14.92 17.52
C GLU A 659 -21.59 -13.53 18.15
N GLN A 660 -21.42 -12.48 17.34
CA GLN A 660 -21.37 -11.10 17.81
C GLN A 660 -22.74 -10.51 18.15
N LEU A 661 -23.83 -11.19 17.78
CA LEU A 661 -25.20 -10.83 18.13
C LEU A 661 -25.65 -11.64 19.34
N ARG A 662 -25.74 -10.99 20.50
CA ARG A 662 -26.44 -11.58 21.63
C ARG A 662 -27.90 -11.23 21.56
N VAL A 663 -28.74 -12.22 21.37
CA VAL A 663 -30.17 -11.98 21.27
C VAL A 663 -30.82 -12.03 22.64
N GLN A 664 -31.63 -11.01 22.95
CA GLN A 664 -32.49 -10.99 24.12
C GLN A 664 -33.94 -11.03 23.66
N LEU A 665 -34.67 -12.08 24.05
CA LEU A 665 -36.07 -12.27 23.68
C LEU A 665 -36.95 -12.12 24.90
N ASP A 666 -38.01 -11.33 24.78
CA ASP A 666 -39.03 -11.18 25.82
C ASP A 666 -39.68 -12.52 26.22
N VAL A 667 -39.96 -13.42 25.28
CA VAL A 667 -40.51 -14.76 25.59
C VAL A 667 -39.56 -15.63 26.41
N LEU A 668 -38.23 -15.49 26.20
CA LEU A 668 -37.23 -16.17 27.03
C LEU A 668 -37.08 -15.50 28.40
N ARG A 669 -37.23 -14.18 28.49
CA ARG A 669 -37.25 -13.46 29.77
C ARG A 669 -38.46 -13.88 30.63
N LEU A 670 -39.62 -14.08 30.00
CA LEU A 670 -40.85 -14.55 30.68
C LEU A 670 -40.68 -15.91 31.35
N THR A 671 -39.96 -16.82 30.68
CA THR A 671 -39.68 -18.19 31.17
C THR A 671 -38.34 -18.30 31.91
N GLY A 672 -37.64 -17.18 32.05
CA GLY A 672 -36.31 -17.13 32.65
C GLY A 672 -36.32 -17.17 34.19
N PRO A 673 -35.11 -17.27 34.79
CA PRO A 673 -34.95 -17.33 36.25
C PRO A 673 -35.09 -15.96 36.95
N ASP A 674 -35.03 -14.85 36.22
CA ASP A 674 -35.23 -13.51 36.79
C ASP A 674 -36.72 -13.22 36.97
N GLU A 675 -37.23 -13.45 38.18
CA GLU A 675 -38.65 -13.30 38.52
C GLU A 675 -39.18 -11.88 38.24
N ALA A 676 -38.38 -10.84 38.50
CA ALA A 676 -38.81 -9.46 38.31
C ALA A 676 -38.93 -9.12 36.82
N ALA A 677 -37.95 -9.54 36.01
CA ALA A 677 -38.02 -9.36 34.56
C ALA A 677 -39.17 -10.19 33.94
N ALA A 678 -39.35 -11.44 34.40
CA ALA A 678 -40.43 -12.30 33.94
C ALA A 678 -41.81 -11.71 34.25
N LEU A 679 -42.02 -11.22 35.48
CA LEU A 679 -43.25 -10.54 35.87
C LEU A 679 -43.48 -9.29 35.02
N GLN A 680 -42.45 -8.47 34.81
CA GLN A 680 -42.58 -7.26 33.99
C GLN A 680 -43.01 -7.58 32.56
N VAL A 681 -42.53 -8.68 31.98
CA VAL A 681 -42.97 -9.16 30.67
C VAL A 681 -44.42 -9.65 30.74
N ALA A 682 -44.79 -10.46 31.73
CA ALA A 682 -46.17 -10.95 31.91
C ALA A 682 -47.17 -9.80 32.02
N VAL A 683 -46.83 -8.75 32.77
CA VAL A 683 -47.66 -7.55 32.91
C VAL A 683 -47.78 -6.77 31.61
N ASN A 684 -46.75 -6.72 30.79
CA ASN A 684 -46.77 -5.93 29.54
C ASN A 684 -47.23 -6.73 28.32
N MET A 685 -47.48 -8.03 28.46
CA MET A 685 -47.83 -8.93 27.35
C MET A 685 -49.19 -8.55 26.73
N ASN A 686 -49.17 -7.97 25.52
CA ASN A 686 -50.37 -7.49 24.84
C ASN A 686 -50.54 -8.20 23.50
N GLY A 687 -51.20 -9.36 23.51
CA GLY A 687 -51.51 -10.15 22.32
C GLY A 687 -50.75 -11.47 22.23
N SER A 688 -50.78 -12.09 21.05
CA SER A 688 -50.13 -13.37 20.80
C SER A 688 -48.63 -13.23 20.54
N PHE A 689 -47.91 -14.32 20.73
CA PHE A 689 -46.54 -14.49 20.29
C PHE A 689 -46.48 -14.44 18.75
N LEU A 690 -45.64 -13.52 18.25
CA LEU A 690 -45.33 -13.30 16.85
C LEU A 690 -46.58 -13.15 15.94
N PRO A 691 -47.38 -12.09 16.11
CA PRO A 691 -48.63 -11.92 15.38
C PRO A 691 -48.41 -11.86 13.87
N GLY A 692 -49.26 -12.59 13.14
CA GLY A 692 -49.16 -12.75 11.69
C GLY A 692 -48.33 -13.94 11.23
N ALA A 693 -47.77 -14.74 12.15
CA ALA A 693 -47.26 -16.08 11.87
C ALA A 693 -48.28 -17.12 12.34
N ASP A 694 -48.53 -18.13 11.50
CA ASP A 694 -49.58 -19.15 11.67
C ASP A 694 -49.03 -20.58 11.71
N THR A 695 -47.73 -20.74 11.91
CA THR A 695 -47.05 -22.04 11.95
C THR A 695 -47.25 -22.77 13.28
N GLU A 696 -47.13 -24.10 13.25
CA GLU A 696 -47.41 -24.96 14.41
C GLU A 696 -46.54 -24.60 15.62
N TRP A 697 -45.25 -24.34 15.41
CA TRP A 697 -44.32 -24.02 16.49
C TRP A 697 -44.62 -22.66 17.14
N VAL A 698 -45.14 -21.68 16.37
CA VAL A 698 -45.56 -20.37 16.89
C VAL A 698 -46.76 -20.55 17.80
N ALA A 699 -47.77 -21.33 17.38
CA ALA A 699 -48.95 -21.62 18.20
C ALA A 699 -48.58 -22.32 19.53
N ILE A 700 -47.69 -23.32 19.48
CA ILE A 700 -47.19 -24.01 20.68
C ILE A 700 -46.44 -23.04 21.60
N THR A 701 -45.63 -22.14 21.04
CA THR A 701 -44.87 -21.16 21.81
C THR A 701 -45.77 -20.09 22.43
N ASP A 702 -46.81 -19.63 21.70
CA ASP A 702 -47.82 -18.71 22.23
C ASP A 702 -48.54 -19.31 23.44
N GLN A 703 -49.01 -20.55 23.32
CA GLN A 703 -49.69 -21.24 24.42
C GLN A 703 -48.78 -21.37 25.65
N ARG A 704 -47.51 -21.74 25.45
CA ARG A 704 -46.52 -21.81 26.53
C ARG A 704 -46.28 -20.44 27.18
N ALA A 705 -46.17 -19.38 26.37
CA ALA A 705 -45.98 -18.03 26.87
C ALA A 705 -47.19 -17.56 27.72
N ARG A 706 -48.42 -17.82 27.25
CA ARG A 706 -49.64 -17.50 28.00
C ARG A 706 -49.72 -18.24 29.33
N VAL A 707 -49.42 -19.54 29.34
CA VAL A 707 -49.36 -20.33 30.58
C VAL A 707 -48.31 -19.77 31.53
N ALA A 708 -47.10 -19.49 31.06
CA ALA A 708 -46.04 -18.93 31.88
C ALA A 708 -46.42 -17.56 32.46
N ALA A 709 -46.96 -16.65 31.64
CA ALA A 709 -47.42 -15.34 32.09
C ALA A 709 -48.53 -15.45 33.14
N ARG A 710 -49.50 -16.35 32.93
CA ARG A 710 -50.56 -16.64 33.88
C ARG A 710 -50.01 -17.12 35.22
N GLU A 711 -49.07 -18.07 35.22
CA GLU A 711 -48.42 -18.57 36.44
C GLU A 711 -47.71 -17.43 37.19
N ARG A 712 -46.97 -16.56 36.50
CA ARG A 712 -46.31 -15.41 37.13
C ARG A 712 -47.29 -14.43 37.76
N LEU A 713 -48.41 -14.15 37.08
CA LEU A 713 -49.44 -13.25 37.60
C LEU A 713 -50.16 -13.87 38.81
N LEU A 714 -50.46 -15.17 38.76
CA LEU A 714 -51.08 -15.90 39.86
C LEU A 714 -50.20 -15.91 41.12
N GLU A 715 -48.90 -16.18 40.98
CA GLU A 715 -47.97 -16.13 42.10
C GLU A 715 -47.96 -14.76 42.81
N GLN A 716 -48.09 -13.66 42.05
CA GLN A 716 -48.17 -12.32 42.65
C GLN A 716 -49.55 -12.05 43.28
N ALA A 717 -50.62 -12.55 42.67
CA ALA A 717 -51.96 -12.47 43.26
C ALA A 717 -52.04 -13.20 44.60
N GLU A 718 -51.38 -14.36 44.74
CA GLU A 718 -51.33 -15.13 45.99
C GLU A 718 -50.46 -14.48 47.07
N ARG A 719 -49.41 -13.74 46.68
CA ARG A 719 -48.54 -13.00 47.60
C ARG A 719 -49.14 -11.66 48.05
N ALA A 720 -50.13 -11.15 47.33
CA ALA A 720 -50.77 -9.87 47.65
C ALA A 720 -51.50 -9.93 48.99
N THR A 721 -51.15 -9.01 49.90
CA THR A 721 -51.78 -8.94 51.24
C THR A 721 -53.07 -8.12 51.22
N GLU A 722 -53.20 -7.18 50.27
CA GLU A 722 -54.38 -6.35 50.09
C GLU A 722 -55.28 -6.92 48.97
N PRO A 723 -56.59 -7.10 49.21
CA PRO A 723 -57.51 -7.61 48.19
C PRO A 723 -57.55 -6.76 46.91
N ALA A 724 -57.34 -5.44 47.03
CA ALA A 724 -57.29 -4.53 45.89
C ALA A 724 -56.07 -4.75 45.00
N GLU A 725 -54.94 -5.18 45.56
CA GLU A 725 -53.73 -5.55 44.80
C GLU A 725 -53.95 -6.88 44.07
N ALA A 726 -54.48 -7.90 44.75
CA ALA A 726 -54.85 -9.18 44.13
C ALA A 726 -55.82 -8.98 42.94
N ALA A 727 -56.82 -8.09 43.09
CA ALA A 727 -57.75 -7.76 42.02
C ALA A 727 -57.05 -7.17 40.77
N ARG A 728 -55.96 -6.41 40.92
CA ARG A 728 -55.21 -5.89 39.76
C ARG A 728 -54.52 -7.01 38.99
N TRP A 729 -53.94 -7.98 39.69
CA TRP A 729 -53.31 -9.15 39.07
C TRP A 729 -54.33 -10.03 38.35
N PHE A 730 -55.48 -10.32 38.97
CA PHE A 730 -56.54 -11.08 38.31
C PHE A 730 -57.17 -10.34 37.13
N THR A 731 -57.32 -9.01 37.21
CA THR A 731 -57.74 -8.20 36.04
C THR A 731 -56.78 -8.42 34.89
N ARG A 732 -55.46 -8.38 35.17
CA ARG A 732 -54.46 -8.59 34.14
C ARG A 732 -54.49 -10.02 33.56
N MET A 733 -54.77 -11.03 34.37
CA MET A 733 -54.97 -12.41 33.90
C MET A 733 -56.18 -12.51 32.97
N THR A 734 -57.30 -11.87 33.30
CA THR A 734 -58.50 -11.87 32.44
C THR A 734 -58.32 -11.11 31.13
N GLU A 735 -57.42 -10.11 31.10
CA GLU A 735 -57.04 -9.45 29.84
C GLU A 735 -56.13 -10.32 28.96
N LEU A 736 -55.29 -11.14 29.60
CA LEU A 736 -54.38 -12.06 28.92
C LEU A 736 -55.13 -13.24 28.31
N ASP A 737 -56.05 -13.83 29.07
CA ASP A 737 -56.89 -14.95 28.67
C ASP A 737 -58.35 -14.69 29.09
N PRO A 738 -59.16 -14.08 28.21
CA PRO A 738 -60.56 -13.80 28.50
C PRO A 738 -61.40 -15.06 28.76
N ALA A 739 -60.95 -16.23 28.34
CA ALA A 739 -61.60 -17.51 28.54
C ALA A 739 -61.29 -18.17 29.90
N ASP A 740 -60.37 -17.62 30.70
CA ASP A 740 -60.00 -18.20 32.00
C ASP A 740 -61.09 -17.93 33.06
N GLU A 741 -62.05 -18.85 33.16
CA GLU A 741 -63.15 -18.79 34.14
C GLU A 741 -62.66 -18.58 35.58
N LEU A 742 -61.53 -19.22 35.95
CA LEU A 742 -61.00 -19.13 37.31
C LEU A 742 -60.47 -17.72 37.59
N ALA A 743 -59.77 -17.10 36.63
CA ALA A 743 -59.29 -15.74 36.78
C ALA A 743 -60.44 -14.74 36.99
N TRP A 744 -61.57 -14.93 36.28
CA TRP A 744 -62.77 -14.11 36.47
C TRP A 744 -63.42 -14.32 37.85
N GLN A 745 -63.56 -15.57 38.31
CA GLN A 745 -64.11 -15.87 39.63
C GLN A 745 -63.25 -15.25 40.75
N GLU A 746 -61.93 -15.39 40.66
CA GLU A 746 -60.99 -14.83 41.63
C GLU A 746 -60.95 -13.29 41.59
N LEU A 747 -61.07 -12.69 40.41
CA LEU A 747 -61.22 -11.24 40.27
C LEU A 747 -62.47 -10.73 41.01
N LEU A 748 -63.62 -11.36 40.79
CA LEU A 748 -64.88 -10.98 41.43
C LEU A 748 -64.82 -11.13 42.96
N SER A 749 -64.21 -12.22 43.44
CA SER A 749 -63.97 -12.48 44.85
C SER A 749 -63.03 -11.44 45.48
N ALA A 750 -61.92 -11.10 44.80
CA ALA A 750 -60.96 -10.10 45.26
C ALA A 750 -61.60 -8.70 45.35
N LEU A 751 -62.39 -8.30 44.34
CA LEU A 751 -63.09 -7.00 44.32
C LEU A 751 -64.15 -6.89 45.42
N GLU A 752 -64.86 -7.99 45.71
CA GLU A 752 -65.82 -8.04 46.82
C GLU A 752 -65.13 -7.92 48.18
N ARG A 753 -64.03 -8.64 48.39
CA ARG A 753 -63.20 -8.52 49.61
C ARG A 753 -62.59 -7.13 49.77
N ALA A 754 -62.29 -6.45 48.66
CA ALA A 754 -61.81 -5.06 48.66
C ALA A 754 -62.93 -4.03 48.93
N GLY A 755 -64.21 -4.44 48.89
CA GLY A 755 -65.35 -3.54 48.97
C GLY A 755 -65.58 -2.69 47.72
N ASP A 756 -64.95 -3.00 46.59
CA ASP A 756 -65.09 -2.26 45.33
C ASP A 756 -66.30 -2.75 44.51
N VAL A 757 -67.49 -2.30 44.93
CA VAL A 757 -68.77 -2.64 44.29
C VAL A 757 -68.82 -2.19 42.82
N GLN A 758 -68.18 -1.06 42.49
CA GLN A 758 -68.20 -0.52 41.13
C GLN A 758 -67.25 -1.32 40.21
N GLY A 759 -66.05 -1.64 40.70
CA GLY A 759 -65.11 -2.53 40.02
C GLY A 759 -65.74 -3.88 39.74
N ARG A 760 -66.42 -4.50 40.73
CA ARG A 760 -67.09 -5.80 40.53
C ARG A 760 -68.17 -5.75 39.45
N ARG A 761 -69.01 -4.70 39.41
CA ARG A 761 -70.04 -4.55 38.35
C ARG A 761 -69.43 -4.39 36.96
N ARG A 762 -68.32 -3.67 36.85
CA ARG A 762 -67.57 -3.54 35.59
C ARG A 762 -66.98 -4.87 35.16
N ALA A 763 -66.36 -5.60 36.07
CA ALA A 763 -65.80 -6.93 35.82
C ALA A 763 -66.88 -7.92 35.36
N LEU A 764 -68.05 -7.96 36.01
CA LEU A 764 -69.18 -8.79 35.55
C LEU A 764 -69.61 -8.44 34.13
N THR A 765 -69.71 -7.14 33.81
CA THR A 765 -70.11 -6.70 32.48
C THR A 765 -69.07 -7.07 31.42
N ALA A 766 -67.78 -6.87 31.74
CA ALA A 766 -66.67 -7.21 30.86
C ALA A 766 -66.58 -8.73 30.64
N GLY A 767 -66.70 -9.54 31.69
CA GLY A 767 -66.67 -11.00 31.60
C GLY A 767 -67.84 -11.53 30.76
N ARG A 768 -69.07 -11.03 30.96
CA ARG A 768 -70.23 -11.40 30.13
C ARG A 768 -69.99 -11.13 28.65
N LEU A 769 -69.41 -9.97 28.35
CA LEU A 769 -69.09 -9.59 26.97
C LEU A 769 -68.03 -10.53 26.39
N ALA A 770 -66.92 -10.75 27.10
CA ALA A 770 -65.83 -11.62 26.67
C ALA A 770 -66.30 -13.05 26.36
N PHE A 771 -67.01 -13.71 27.29
CA PHE A 771 -67.50 -15.08 27.08
C PHE A 771 -68.58 -15.16 25.99
N SER A 772 -69.43 -14.14 25.89
CA SER A 772 -70.44 -14.09 24.82
C SER A 772 -69.79 -13.89 23.44
N GLU A 773 -68.73 -13.11 23.33
CA GLU A 773 -68.02 -12.87 22.08
C GLU A 773 -67.20 -14.10 21.66
N GLU A 774 -66.56 -14.78 22.60
CA GLU A 774 -65.64 -15.89 22.31
C GLU A 774 -66.35 -17.25 22.21
N PHE A 775 -67.35 -17.51 23.08
CA PHE A 775 -68.03 -18.81 23.17
C PHE A 775 -69.53 -18.77 22.87
N GLY A 776 -70.13 -17.58 22.76
CA GLY A 776 -71.58 -17.43 22.54
C GLY A 776 -72.44 -17.83 23.74
N VAL A 777 -71.85 -17.99 24.92
CA VAL A 777 -72.52 -18.35 26.18
C VAL A 777 -72.03 -17.46 27.32
N VAL A 778 -72.85 -17.30 28.36
CA VAL A 778 -72.47 -16.59 29.60
C VAL A 778 -72.47 -17.61 30.74
N PRO A 779 -71.32 -17.84 31.41
CA PRO A 779 -71.26 -18.71 32.59
C PRO A 779 -72.15 -18.26 33.75
N ASP A 780 -72.75 -19.20 34.48
CA ASP A 780 -73.66 -18.94 35.60
C ASP A 780 -73.05 -18.03 36.68
N PHE A 781 -71.74 -18.11 36.94
CA PHE A 781 -71.07 -17.28 37.95
C PHE A 781 -70.97 -15.80 37.56
N LEU A 782 -71.22 -15.50 36.27
CA LEU A 782 -71.28 -14.14 35.75
C LEU A 782 -72.71 -13.60 35.69
N GLU A 783 -73.76 -14.41 35.88
CA GLU A 783 -75.18 -13.97 35.96
C GLU A 783 -75.51 -13.24 37.27
#